data_AF-A0A1B0CMQ6-F1
#
_entry.id   AF-A0A1B0CMQ6-F1
#
_cell.length_a   1.000
_cell.length_b   1.000
_cell.length_c   1.000
_cell.angle_alpha   90.00
_cell.angle_beta   90.00
_cell.angle_gamma   90.00
#
_symmetry.space_group_name_H-M   'P 1'
#
loop_
_entity.id
_entity.type
_entity.pdbx_description
1 polymer ?
#
loop_
_entity_poly.entity_id
_entity_poly.type
_entity_poly.pdbx_seq_one_letter_code
_entity_poly.pdbx_strand_id
1 'polypeptide(L)'
;MCATMYRIVLLLVFTCAGLTEPASVGGKGEYDPMHPQLPIINDGIVNENGRVKRGALPLKFIAPEMETHVAITKNHLNKNMARNVILFIGDGMSIATVTASRVYNGGEEQQLSFDKFPYSGLSKTYCANTQVADSACSATAYLGGVKANYATLGVTASVALSDCGAENRTSNHVASIAEWAQRNQMSTGFVTTTEVTNASPAGLYSHSANRNWENDRQLIADGGNPDVCTDIARQLIHGKIGENLNVIMGGGRRHFLPEWETDVDGSPGTRGDGVNLIKQWKRHHRKHAARYTETREELQQVNGATVDYLFGLFSNEHMPFHLEDEAEKKPTLTEMVSKALDVLEKNDKGYLLFVEGGRIDHGHHKTQAARALDETIEFSKAIEHARLRTSEKDTLIIVSADHSHTMAMAGYSSRGNDILGINNAQIGLDHLPYATLSYANGPGYEMHEEQTGGRRNLLRLNMHRQTFEFPSTIPLAEETHGGDDVPVYASGPWAHIFTGTYEQHYIPHAIGYAACIGDGLHSRGNDILGINNAQIGLDHLPYATLSYANGPGYEMHEEQTGGRRNLLRLNMHRQTFEFPSTIPLAEETHGGDDVPVYASGPWAHIFTGTYEQHYIPHAIGYAACIGDGLHSCTDEQPH
;
A
#
# COMPACT_ATOMS: atom_id res chain seq x y z
N MET A 1 62.96 37.87 13.94
CA MET A 1 63.03 38.79 15.11
C MET A 1 61.69 39.51 15.24
N CYS A 2 61.34 39.96 16.45
CA CYS A 2 60.29 40.94 16.80
C CYS A 2 58.90 40.90 16.11
N ALA A 3 57.96 40.29 16.82
CA ALA A 3 56.68 40.85 17.26
C ALA A 3 56.19 42.25 16.76
N THR A 4 54.91 42.26 16.33
CA THR A 4 53.80 43.12 16.82
C THR A 4 53.88 44.66 16.74
N MET A 5 52.97 45.28 15.97
CA MET A 5 52.12 46.39 16.48
C MET A 5 50.83 46.65 15.66
N TYR A 6 49.88 47.35 16.28
CA TYR A 6 48.53 47.67 15.78
C TYR A 6 48.47 48.84 14.78
N ARG A 7 47.38 48.91 13.98
CA ARG A 7 46.61 50.17 13.86
C ARG A 7 45.12 49.93 13.57
N ILE A 8 44.29 50.76 14.20
CA ILE A 8 42.83 50.84 14.04
C ILE A 8 42.50 52.06 13.16
N VAL A 9 41.41 52.00 12.41
CA VAL A 9 40.78 53.18 11.78
C VAL A 9 39.35 53.30 12.29
N LEU A 10 38.92 54.53 12.61
CA LEU A 10 37.65 54.89 13.22
C LEU A 10 37.07 56.10 12.45
N LEU A 11 35.76 56.19 12.24
CA LEU A 11 35.12 57.37 11.62
C LEU A 11 33.67 57.55 12.11
N LEU A 12 33.21 58.81 12.14
CA LEU A 12 32.11 59.31 12.99
C LEU A 12 31.39 60.53 12.35
N VAL A 13 30.16 60.91 12.74
CA VAL A 13 29.24 60.25 13.69
C VAL A 13 28.13 59.51 12.90
N PHE A 14 26.83 59.83 12.79
CA PHE A 14 25.90 60.81 13.40
C PHE A 14 24.52 60.17 13.60
N THR A 15 23.77 60.65 14.60
CA THR A 15 22.43 60.18 14.98
C THR A 15 21.35 61.23 14.77
N CYS A 16 20.11 60.80 14.57
CA CYS A 16 18.92 61.57 14.98
C CYS A 16 17.82 60.62 15.48
N ALA A 17 16.84 61.16 16.21
CA ALA A 17 15.94 60.38 17.07
C ALA A 17 14.77 59.71 16.32
N GLY A 18 14.15 58.72 16.97
CA GLY A 18 13.09 57.90 16.39
C GLY A 18 11.66 58.37 16.67
N LEU A 19 10.71 57.64 16.09
CA LEU A 19 9.29 57.61 16.43
C LEU A 19 8.86 56.14 16.61
N THR A 20 7.80 55.91 17.40
CA THR A 20 7.32 54.59 17.80
C THR A 20 5.99 54.22 17.13
N GLU A 21 5.65 52.93 17.22
CA GLU A 21 4.36 52.29 16.87
C GLU A 21 4.04 52.09 15.38
N PRO A 22 3.13 51.13 15.03
CA PRO A 22 2.51 50.10 15.87
C PRO A 22 2.90 48.67 15.46
N ALA A 23 2.52 47.67 16.26
CA ALA A 23 2.59 46.26 15.85
C ALA A 23 1.52 45.96 14.79
N SER A 24 1.92 45.42 13.63
CA SER A 24 1.00 44.98 12.58
C SER A 24 0.78 43.46 12.66
N VAL A 25 -0.42 43.07 13.09
CA VAL A 25 -0.93 41.71 12.85
C VAL A 25 -1.26 41.59 11.37
N GLY A 26 -0.79 40.54 10.71
CA GLY A 26 -1.03 40.31 9.29
C GLY A 26 0.06 39.44 8.66
N GLY A 27 -0.11 38.12 8.75
CA GLY A 27 0.73 37.19 8.01
C GLY A 27 0.52 37.40 6.50
N LYS A 28 1.59 37.73 5.78
CA LYS A 28 1.58 37.68 4.32
C LYS A 28 1.74 36.21 3.93
N GLY A 29 0.72 35.61 3.33
CA GLY A 29 0.89 34.34 2.64
C GLY A 29 1.95 34.50 1.55
N GLU A 30 2.90 33.58 1.49
CA GLU A 30 3.86 33.55 0.39
C GLU A 30 3.12 33.12 -0.87
N TYR A 31 3.29 33.89 -1.95
CA TYR A 31 2.67 33.57 -3.24
C TYR A 31 3.48 32.47 -3.92
N ASP A 32 2.94 31.25 -3.91
CA ASP A 32 3.44 30.14 -4.71
C ASP A 32 3.14 30.41 -6.21
N PRO A 33 4.16 30.55 -7.08
CA PRO A 33 3.97 30.75 -8.51
C PRO A 33 3.75 29.44 -9.30
N MET A 34 4.07 28.29 -8.70
CA MET A 34 3.89 26.94 -9.29
C MET A 34 2.49 26.41 -9.02
N HIS A 35 1.97 26.62 -7.81
CA HIS A 35 0.57 26.41 -7.44
C HIS A 35 -0.12 27.76 -7.23
N PRO A 36 -0.36 28.56 -8.29
CA PRO A 36 -0.90 29.90 -8.17
C PRO A 36 -2.27 29.86 -7.50
N GLN A 37 -2.29 30.19 -6.22
CA GLN A 37 -3.52 30.44 -5.47
C GLN A 37 -4.32 31.47 -6.27
N LEU A 38 -5.60 31.17 -6.52
CA LEU A 38 -6.52 32.17 -7.07
C LEU A 38 -6.40 33.40 -6.16
N PRO A 39 -6.01 34.58 -6.68
CA PRO A 39 -5.85 35.74 -5.84
C PRO A 39 -7.19 35.99 -5.17
N ILE A 40 -7.21 36.11 -3.85
CA ILE A 40 -8.45 36.40 -3.11
C ILE A 40 -8.91 37.78 -3.56
N ILE A 41 -9.83 37.81 -4.53
CA ILE A 41 -10.54 39.01 -4.97
C ILE A 41 -11.57 39.33 -3.88
N ASN A 42 -11.07 39.76 -2.73
CA ASN A 42 -11.88 40.52 -1.79
C ASN A 42 -12.36 41.77 -2.53
N ASP A 43 -13.66 41.98 -2.55
CA ASP A 43 -14.27 43.13 -3.19
C ASP A 43 -13.69 44.45 -2.66
N GLY A 44 -13.47 45.41 -3.57
CA GLY A 44 -13.35 46.82 -3.17
C GLY A 44 -11.96 47.42 -2.98
N ILE A 45 -11.01 47.22 -3.92
CA ILE A 45 -10.03 48.28 -4.24
C ILE A 45 -10.07 48.62 -5.73
N VAL A 46 -11.18 49.25 -6.15
CA VAL A 46 -11.23 50.00 -7.40
C VAL A 46 -10.72 51.41 -7.12
N ASN A 47 -9.59 51.78 -7.73
CA ASN A 47 -9.12 53.16 -7.74
C ASN A 47 -9.94 54.00 -8.74
N GLU A 48 -10.00 55.32 -8.52
CA GLU A 48 -10.91 56.25 -9.22
C GLU A 48 -10.77 56.30 -10.75
N ASN A 49 -9.74 55.65 -11.32
CA ASN A 49 -9.49 55.58 -12.76
C ASN A 49 -9.77 54.18 -13.36
N GLY A 50 -10.42 53.27 -12.62
CA GLY A 50 -10.95 52.01 -13.15
C GLY A 50 -9.91 51.02 -13.70
N ARG A 51 -8.64 51.09 -13.25
CA ARG A 51 -7.54 50.25 -13.75
C ARG A 51 -6.99 49.33 -12.67
N VAL A 52 -7.35 48.05 -12.77
CA VAL A 52 -6.72 46.96 -12.02
C VAL A 52 -5.23 46.91 -12.36
N LYS A 53 -4.37 47.12 -11.36
CA LYS A 53 -2.94 46.79 -11.48
C LYS A 53 -2.80 45.27 -11.51
N ARG A 54 -2.72 44.67 -12.71
CA ARG A 54 -2.12 43.34 -12.85
C ARG A 54 -0.66 43.46 -12.41
N GLY A 55 -0.32 42.85 -11.28
CA GLY A 55 1.09 42.63 -10.93
C GLY A 55 1.73 41.76 -12.01
N ALA A 56 2.97 42.08 -12.39
CA ALA A 56 3.70 41.20 -13.29
C ALA A 56 4.03 39.90 -12.55
N LEU A 57 3.60 38.77 -13.09
CA LEU A 57 4.01 37.45 -12.60
C LEU A 57 5.54 37.33 -12.74
N PRO A 58 6.26 36.77 -11.74
CA PRO A 58 7.71 36.66 -11.80
C PRO A 58 8.12 35.68 -12.91
N LEU A 59 8.81 36.18 -13.94
CA LEU A 59 9.29 35.44 -15.11
C LEU A 59 10.44 34.43 -14.82
N LYS A 60 10.56 33.94 -13.59
CA LYS A 60 11.52 32.91 -13.18
C LYS A 60 10.84 31.86 -12.30
N PHE A 61 10.35 30.83 -12.97
CA PHE A 61 9.86 29.60 -12.35
C PHE A 61 11.05 28.65 -12.19
N ILE A 62 11.73 28.70 -11.04
CA ILE A 62 12.69 27.68 -10.63
C ILE A 62 11.95 26.85 -9.57
N ALA A 63 11.49 25.65 -9.95
CA ALA A 63 10.73 24.76 -9.08
C ALA A 63 11.64 24.17 -7.99
N PRO A 64 11.50 24.56 -6.70
CA PRO A 64 12.33 24.02 -5.62
C PRO A 64 12.10 22.51 -5.41
N GLU A 65 10.93 22.01 -5.83
CA GLU A 65 10.60 20.59 -5.87
C GLU A 65 11.51 19.83 -6.83
N MET A 66 11.91 20.40 -7.98
CA MET A 66 12.85 19.73 -8.88
C MET A 66 14.24 19.59 -8.26
N GLU A 67 14.77 20.63 -7.61
CA GLU A 67 16.06 20.52 -6.90
C GLU A 67 15.97 19.50 -5.75
N THR A 68 14.82 19.42 -5.09
CA THR A 68 14.54 18.44 -4.02
C THR A 68 14.43 17.00 -4.55
N HIS A 69 13.71 16.75 -5.65
CA HIS A 69 13.62 15.42 -6.28
C HIS A 69 14.96 14.98 -6.87
N VAL A 70 15.73 15.92 -7.43
CA VAL A 70 17.12 15.68 -7.88
C VAL A 70 18.06 15.44 -6.69
N ALA A 71 17.81 16.01 -5.51
CA ALA A 71 18.54 15.67 -4.29
C ALA A 71 18.16 14.27 -3.74
N ILE A 72 16.88 13.90 -3.79
CA ILE A 72 16.40 12.56 -3.41
C ILE A 72 17.02 11.48 -4.31
N THR A 73 17.07 11.69 -5.62
CA THR A 73 17.75 10.77 -6.56
C THR A 73 19.29 10.82 -6.51
N LYS A 74 19.89 11.83 -5.87
CA LYS A 74 21.32 11.87 -5.54
C LYS A 74 21.68 11.16 -4.23
N ASN A 75 20.71 10.88 -3.35
CA ASN A 75 20.95 10.04 -2.18
C ASN A 75 21.23 8.59 -2.62
N HIS A 76 22.15 7.92 -1.95
CA HIS A 76 22.39 6.50 -2.18
C HIS A 76 21.14 5.69 -1.84
N LEU A 77 20.69 4.86 -2.78
CA LEU A 77 19.60 3.90 -2.60
C LEU A 77 19.79 3.13 -1.29
N ASN A 78 18.81 3.19 -0.38
CA ASN A 78 18.89 2.41 0.86
C ASN A 78 18.76 0.91 0.52
N LYS A 79 19.86 0.18 0.67
CA LYS A 79 19.99 -1.27 0.44
C LYS A 79 20.29 -2.04 1.73
N ASN A 80 20.02 -1.45 2.89
CA ASN A 80 20.05 -2.16 4.16
C ASN A 80 19.01 -3.29 4.17
N MET A 81 19.12 -4.22 5.12
CA MET A 81 18.01 -5.11 5.45
C MET A 81 16.90 -4.28 6.13
N ALA A 82 15.64 -4.50 5.76
CA ALA A 82 14.50 -4.09 6.54
C ALA A 82 14.40 -4.96 7.79
N ARG A 83 14.87 -4.45 8.94
CA ARG A 83 14.71 -5.11 10.24
C ARG A 83 13.26 -5.08 10.68
N ASN A 84 12.57 -3.97 10.41
CA ASN A 84 11.16 -3.81 10.69
C ASN A 84 10.39 -3.62 9.37
N VAL A 85 9.16 -4.14 9.31
CA VAL A 85 8.26 -3.97 8.17
C VAL A 85 6.89 -3.52 8.70
N ILE A 86 6.34 -2.47 8.10
CA ILE A 86 4.96 -2.05 8.33
C ILE A 86 4.24 -1.99 6.98
N LEU A 87 3.21 -2.83 6.82
CA LEU A 87 2.35 -2.84 5.64
C LEU A 87 0.99 -2.24 5.99
N PHE A 88 0.72 -1.07 5.42
CA PHE A 88 -0.56 -0.38 5.53
C PHE A 88 -1.41 -0.68 4.29
N ILE A 89 -2.65 -1.13 4.50
CA ILE A 89 -3.67 -1.29 3.45
C ILE A 89 -4.87 -0.43 3.76
N GLY A 90 -5.23 0.48 2.85
CA GLY A 90 -6.55 1.08 2.83
C GLY A 90 -7.45 0.19 1.99
N ASP A 91 -8.33 -0.59 2.63
CA ASP A 91 -9.25 -1.49 1.91
C ASP A 91 -10.12 -0.65 0.96
N GLY A 92 -10.14 -1.01 -0.33
CA GLY A 92 -10.80 -0.20 -1.36
C GLY A 92 -10.18 1.16 -1.73
N MET A 93 -9.03 1.58 -1.14
CA MET A 93 -8.50 2.94 -1.28
C MET A 93 -7.93 3.26 -2.69
N SER A 94 -8.83 3.54 -3.63
CA SER A 94 -8.54 3.88 -5.03
C SER A 94 -7.69 5.15 -5.22
N ILE A 95 -7.12 5.34 -6.42
CA ILE A 95 -6.45 6.60 -6.81
C ILE A 95 -7.40 7.80 -6.70
N ALA A 96 -8.69 7.60 -6.98
CA ALA A 96 -9.72 8.62 -6.80
C ALA A 96 -9.99 8.91 -5.31
N THR A 97 -10.00 7.89 -4.45
CA THR A 97 -10.15 8.00 -2.98
C THR A 97 -9.00 8.78 -2.38
N VAL A 98 -7.75 8.42 -2.72
CA VAL A 98 -6.54 9.17 -2.31
C VAL A 98 -6.65 10.64 -2.75
N THR A 99 -7.01 10.88 -4.00
CA THR A 99 -7.07 12.25 -4.55
C THR A 99 -8.17 13.09 -3.91
N ALA A 100 -9.38 12.54 -3.78
CA ALA A 100 -10.50 13.21 -3.10
C ALA A 100 -10.20 13.46 -1.62
N SER A 101 -9.47 12.56 -0.95
CA SER A 101 -9.08 12.71 0.45
C SER A 101 -8.09 13.85 0.67
N ARG A 102 -7.20 14.16 -0.28
CA ARG A 102 -6.36 15.39 -0.22
C ARG A 102 -7.24 16.64 -0.19
N VAL A 103 -8.20 16.74 -1.13
CA VAL A 103 -9.12 17.89 -1.21
C VAL A 103 -9.97 18.00 0.06
N TYR A 104 -10.49 16.88 0.56
CA TYR A 104 -11.25 16.81 1.81
C TYR A 104 -10.43 17.24 3.03
N ASN A 105 -9.13 16.90 3.06
CA ASN A 105 -8.19 17.28 4.12
C ASN A 105 -7.73 18.75 4.05
N GLY A 106 -8.18 19.55 3.08
CA GLY A 106 -8.02 21.01 3.10
C GLY A 106 -7.75 21.71 1.77
N GLY A 107 -7.51 21.00 0.67
CA GLY A 107 -7.25 21.60 -0.64
C GLY A 107 -6.55 20.67 -1.63
N GLU A 108 -6.56 21.00 -2.93
CA GLU A 108 -5.94 20.17 -3.97
C GLU A 108 -4.41 20.10 -3.86
N GLU A 109 -3.76 21.07 -3.20
CA GLU A 109 -2.33 21.06 -2.93
C GLU A 109 -1.93 20.28 -1.67
N GLN A 110 -2.89 19.79 -0.88
CA GLN A 110 -2.59 19.04 0.35
C GLN A 110 -2.00 17.66 0.02
N GLN A 111 -1.10 17.19 0.88
CA GLN A 111 -0.46 15.89 0.77
C GLN A 111 -0.85 15.01 1.97
N LEU A 112 -1.33 13.81 1.70
CA LEU A 112 -1.42 12.76 2.71
C LEU A 112 -0.01 12.33 3.14
N SER A 113 0.12 11.66 4.28
CA SER A 113 1.43 11.32 4.85
C SER A 113 2.28 10.43 3.93
N PHE A 114 1.63 9.60 3.11
CA PHE A 114 2.26 8.69 2.16
C PHE A 114 2.51 9.30 0.76
N ASP A 115 1.88 10.42 0.41
CA ASP A 115 2.24 11.18 -0.81
C ASP A 115 3.69 11.71 -0.75
N LYS A 116 4.23 11.80 0.48
CA LYS A 116 5.60 12.24 0.78
C LYS A 116 6.63 11.08 0.68
N PHE A 117 6.22 9.87 0.31
CA PHE A 117 7.13 8.73 0.18
C PHE A 117 7.92 8.80 -1.15
N PRO A 118 9.23 8.48 -1.14
CA PRO A 118 10.12 8.74 -2.28
C PRO A 118 9.98 7.77 -3.45
N TYR A 119 9.17 6.71 -3.33
CA TYR A 119 8.93 5.72 -4.38
C TYR A 119 7.46 5.34 -4.44
N SER A 120 6.94 5.22 -5.66
CA SER A 120 5.57 4.74 -5.91
C SER A 120 5.47 3.92 -7.20
N GLY A 121 4.43 3.09 -7.25
CA GLY A 121 4.09 2.23 -8.37
C GLY A 121 2.61 1.85 -8.37
N LEU A 122 2.24 0.92 -9.26
CA LEU A 122 0.88 0.43 -9.46
C LEU A 122 0.79 -1.09 -9.30
N SER A 123 -0.28 -1.55 -8.67
CA SER A 123 -0.53 -2.95 -8.34
C SER A 123 -1.79 -3.47 -9.04
N LYS A 124 -1.63 -4.48 -9.92
CA LYS A 124 -2.72 -5.17 -10.61
C LYS A 124 -3.46 -6.12 -9.68
N THR A 125 -4.73 -5.84 -9.40
CA THR A 125 -5.50 -6.42 -8.27
C THR A 125 -6.20 -7.74 -8.58
N TYR A 126 -6.65 -7.96 -9.82
CA TYR A 126 -7.48 -9.10 -10.28
C TYR A 126 -7.22 -10.47 -9.60
N CYS A 127 -8.28 -11.19 -9.19
CA CYS A 127 -8.16 -12.56 -8.65
C CYS A 127 -7.75 -13.57 -9.74
N ALA A 128 -7.36 -14.79 -9.35
CA ALA A 128 -7.10 -15.87 -10.29
C ALA A 128 -8.31 -16.25 -11.19
N ASN A 129 -9.53 -15.94 -10.75
CA ASN A 129 -10.79 -16.28 -11.43
C ASN A 129 -11.75 -15.09 -11.67
N THR A 130 -11.44 -13.86 -11.26
CA THR A 130 -12.27 -12.66 -11.48
C THR A 130 -11.44 -11.43 -11.84
N GLN A 131 -12.00 -10.54 -12.65
CA GLN A 131 -11.32 -9.31 -13.10
C GLN A 131 -11.31 -8.23 -12.00
N VAL A 132 -12.47 -8.00 -11.38
CA VAL A 132 -12.59 -7.23 -10.13
C VAL A 132 -12.26 -8.17 -8.97
N ALA A 133 -11.39 -7.73 -8.06
CA ALA A 133 -10.98 -8.50 -6.89
C ALA A 133 -11.95 -8.35 -5.72
N ASP A 134 -11.83 -9.22 -4.72
CA ASP A 134 -12.36 -9.01 -3.38
C ASP A 134 -11.23 -9.05 -2.34
N SER A 135 -11.49 -8.47 -1.17
CA SER A 135 -10.51 -8.38 -0.07
C SER A 135 -9.90 -9.73 0.39
N ALA A 136 -10.48 -10.88 0.06
CA ALA A 136 -9.90 -12.19 0.39
C ALA A 136 -8.88 -12.68 -0.64
N CYS A 137 -9.21 -12.61 -1.93
CA CYS A 137 -8.28 -13.02 -2.98
C CYS A 137 -7.07 -12.06 -3.04
N SER A 138 -7.32 -10.76 -2.79
CA SER A 138 -6.30 -9.71 -2.73
C SER A 138 -5.41 -9.90 -1.49
N ALA A 139 -5.96 -10.16 -0.30
CA ALA A 139 -5.18 -10.47 0.91
C ALA A 139 -4.27 -11.67 0.71
N THR A 140 -4.76 -12.74 0.07
CA THR A 140 -3.92 -13.88 -0.27
C THR A 140 -2.78 -13.51 -1.24
N ALA A 141 -3.00 -12.55 -2.15
CA ALA A 141 -1.96 -12.00 -3.00
C ALA A 141 -0.96 -11.12 -2.21
N TYR A 142 -1.40 -10.04 -1.54
CA TYR A 142 -0.48 -9.07 -0.89
C TYR A 142 0.13 -9.56 0.43
N LEU A 143 -0.38 -10.64 1.03
CA LEU A 143 0.18 -11.27 2.24
C LEU A 143 0.83 -12.64 1.97
N GLY A 144 0.31 -13.42 1.02
CA GLY A 144 0.77 -14.78 0.73
C GLY A 144 1.67 -14.91 -0.51
N GLY A 145 1.71 -13.90 -1.38
CA GLY A 145 2.57 -13.90 -2.57
C GLY A 145 2.08 -14.81 -3.70
N VAL A 146 0.81 -15.22 -3.66
CA VAL A 146 0.14 -16.02 -4.69
C VAL A 146 -1.28 -15.50 -4.90
N LYS A 147 -1.72 -15.30 -6.14
CA LYS A 147 -3.11 -14.93 -6.43
C LYS A 147 -4.05 -16.12 -6.21
N ALA A 148 -5.12 -15.89 -5.46
CA ALA A 148 -6.13 -16.87 -5.11
C ALA A 148 -7.46 -16.65 -5.85
N ASN A 149 -8.44 -17.50 -5.57
CA ASN A 149 -9.80 -17.33 -6.08
C ASN A 149 -10.58 -16.31 -5.24
N TYR A 150 -11.55 -15.64 -5.86
CA TYR A 150 -12.55 -14.79 -5.21
C TYR A 150 -13.14 -15.44 -3.95
N ALA A 151 -13.22 -14.67 -2.87
CA ALA A 151 -13.70 -15.03 -1.53
C ALA A 151 -12.92 -16.17 -0.82
N THR A 152 -11.73 -16.57 -1.30
CA THR A 152 -10.86 -17.57 -0.63
C THR A 152 -9.67 -16.90 0.07
N LEU A 153 -9.28 -17.41 1.24
CA LEU A 153 -8.24 -16.84 2.11
C LEU A 153 -7.07 -17.80 2.31
N GLY A 154 -5.85 -17.31 2.10
CA GLY A 154 -4.62 -18.05 2.43
C GLY A 154 -4.45 -19.38 1.71
N VAL A 155 -5.17 -19.59 0.60
CA VAL A 155 -5.17 -20.84 -0.18
C VAL A 155 -4.90 -20.59 -1.66
N THR A 156 -4.32 -21.56 -2.35
CA THR A 156 -4.08 -21.46 -3.79
C THR A 156 -5.40 -21.50 -4.58
N ALA A 157 -5.37 -21.00 -5.83
CA ALA A 157 -6.49 -21.08 -6.76
C ALA A 157 -6.95 -22.52 -7.12
N SER A 158 -6.32 -23.56 -6.55
CA SER A 158 -6.79 -24.96 -6.56
C SER A 158 -7.99 -25.20 -5.62
N VAL A 159 -8.29 -24.29 -4.69
CA VAL A 159 -9.44 -24.37 -3.79
C VAL A 159 -10.62 -23.60 -4.39
N ALA A 160 -11.75 -24.26 -4.57
CA ALA A 160 -13.00 -23.62 -4.96
C ALA A 160 -13.67 -22.96 -3.74
N LEU A 161 -14.47 -21.92 -3.99
CA LEU A 161 -15.28 -21.26 -2.96
C LEU A 161 -16.13 -22.30 -2.21
N SER A 162 -16.04 -22.27 -0.89
CA SER A 162 -16.68 -23.20 0.06
C SER A 162 -16.28 -24.69 -0.03
N ASP A 163 -15.20 -25.06 -0.75
CA ASP A 163 -14.63 -26.41 -0.68
C ASP A 163 -13.79 -26.63 0.60
N CYS A 164 -14.52 -26.83 1.70
CA CYS A 164 -14.05 -27.29 3.02
C CYS A 164 -13.07 -28.50 2.93
N GLY A 165 -13.25 -29.38 1.93
CA GLY A 165 -12.44 -30.58 1.72
C GLY A 165 -11.17 -30.35 0.88
N ALA A 166 -11.04 -29.20 0.22
CA ALA A 166 -9.81 -28.74 -0.42
C ALA A 166 -9.04 -27.74 0.47
N GLU A 167 -9.73 -26.96 1.31
CA GLU A 167 -9.13 -26.12 2.35
C GLU A 167 -8.20 -26.91 3.27
N ASN A 168 -8.67 -28.02 3.85
CA ASN A 168 -7.90 -28.81 4.82
C ASN A 168 -6.74 -29.63 4.19
N ARG A 169 -6.41 -29.39 2.91
CA ARG A 169 -5.22 -29.98 2.27
C ARG A 169 -4.07 -28.99 2.39
N THR A 170 -3.09 -29.30 3.24
CA THR A 170 -1.93 -28.42 3.47
C THR A 170 -1.10 -28.12 2.22
N SER A 171 -1.21 -28.93 1.16
CA SER A 171 -0.64 -28.63 -0.17
C SER A 171 -1.27 -27.42 -0.87
N ASN A 172 -2.45 -26.98 -0.41
CA ASN A 172 -3.15 -25.80 -0.90
C ASN A 172 -2.91 -24.55 -0.04
N HIS A 173 -2.25 -24.68 1.13
CA HIS A 173 -2.01 -23.55 2.05
C HIS A 173 -0.90 -22.65 1.51
N VAL A 174 -1.14 -21.34 1.53
CA VAL A 174 -0.19 -20.30 1.14
C VAL A 174 0.42 -19.71 2.41
N ALA A 175 1.74 -19.87 2.58
CA ALA A 175 2.45 -19.32 3.73
C ALA A 175 2.52 -17.79 3.65
N SER A 176 1.96 -17.09 4.65
CA SER A 176 1.92 -15.62 4.69
C SER A 176 3.24 -15.00 5.13
N ILE A 177 3.41 -13.70 4.87
CA ILE A 177 4.51 -12.89 5.43
C ILE A 177 4.56 -12.91 6.96
N ALA A 178 3.43 -13.13 7.65
CA ALA A 178 3.41 -13.34 9.09
C ALA A 178 4.06 -14.67 9.49
N GLU A 179 3.81 -15.76 8.75
CA GLU A 179 4.59 -16.99 8.95
C GLU A 179 6.07 -16.76 8.63
N TRP A 180 6.40 -16.07 7.54
CA TRP A 180 7.78 -15.84 7.14
C TRP A 180 8.56 -15.05 8.20
N ALA A 181 7.91 -14.06 8.82
CA ALA A 181 8.45 -13.28 9.93
C ALA A 181 8.59 -14.12 11.22
N GLN A 182 7.57 -14.89 11.60
CA GLN A 182 7.62 -15.79 12.78
C GLN A 182 8.71 -16.88 12.63
N ARG A 183 8.85 -17.49 11.45
CA ARG A 183 9.95 -18.44 11.13
C ARG A 183 11.33 -17.80 11.35
N ASN A 184 11.45 -16.48 11.16
CA ASN A 184 12.67 -15.70 11.37
C ASN A 184 12.76 -15.02 12.76
N GLN A 185 11.93 -15.45 13.73
CA GLN A 185 11.91 -14.94 15.11
C GLN A 185 11.56 -13.46 15.26
N MET A 186 11.02 -12.82 14.21
CA MET A 186 10.48 -11.47 14.29
C MET A 186 9.16 -11.47 15.06
N SER A 187 8.87 -10.38 15.76
CA SER A 187 7.56 -10.20 16.37
C SER A 187 6.51 -9.88 15.29
N THR A 188 5.29 -10.35 15.49
CA THR A 188 4.23 -10.21 14.46
C THR A 188 2.92 -9.73 15.06
N GLY A 189 2.16 -8.94 14.31
CA GLY A 189 0.85 -8.52 14.74
C GLY A 189 0.11 -7.67 13.72
N PHE A 190 -1.15 -7.37 14.03
CA PHE A 190 -1.99 -6.53 13.18
C PHE A 190 -2.93 -5.61 13.95
N VAL A 191 -3.36 -4.56 13.24
CA VAL A 191 -4.33 -3.56 13.67
C VAL A 191 -5.32 -3.30 12.53
N THR A 192 -6.62 -3.27 12.83
CA THR A 192 -7.67 -3.00 11.85
C THR A 192 -8.82 -2.17 12.41
N THR A 193 -9.53 -1.42 11.56
CA THR A 193 -10.86 -0.87 11.87
C THR A 193 -12.04 -1.79 11.52
N THR A 194 -11.78 -2.96 10.90
CA THR A 194 -12.80 -3.98 10.63
C THR A 194 -12.90 -4.99 11.77
N GLU A 195 -13.45 -6.18 11.50
CA GLU A 195 -13.45 -7.29 12.46
C GLU A 195 -12.13 -8.03 12.32
N VAL A 196 -11.50 -8.47 13.41
CA VAL A 196 -10.19 -9.13 13.33
C VAL A 196 -10.23 -10.45 12.53
N THR A 197 -11.43 -10.94 12.20
CA THR A 197 -11.76 -12.12 11.39
C THR A 197 -12.10 -11.81 9.93
N ASN A 198 -12.25 -10.53 9.54
CA ASN A 198 -12.52 -10.14 8.16
C ASN A 198 -11.38 -10.59 7.23
N ALA A 199 -11.60 -10.55 5.91
CA ALA A 199 -10.68 -11.07 4.91
C ALA A 199 -9.25 -10.51 4.97
N SER A 200 -9.12 -9.18 4.97
CA SER A 200 -7.83 -8.48 4.96
C SER A 200 -6.89 -8.84 6.12
N PRO A 201 -7.33 -8.87 7.39
CA PRO A 201 -6.50 -9.36 8.50
C PRO A 201 -6.39 -10.89 8.52
N ALA A 202 -7.45 -11.62 8.12
CA ALA A 202 -7.46 -13.09 8.12
C ALA A 202 -6.47 -13.71 7.13
N GLY A 203 -6.13 -13.02 6.04
CA GLY A 203 -5.08 -13.43 5.10
C GLY A 203 -3.67 -13.52 5.71
N LEU A 204 -3.45 -12.98 6.92
CA LEU A 204 -2.19 -13.16 7.66
C LEU A 204 -2.05 -14.55 8.29
N TYR A 205 -3.15 -15.18 8.71
CA TYR A 205 -3.08 -16.29 9.67
C TYR A 205 -4.03 -17.47 9.38
N SER A 206 -4.97 -17.33 8.46
CA SER A 206 -6.00 -18.33 8.16
C SER A 206 -5.84 -18.94 6.77
N HIS A 207 -6.34 -20.16 6.63
CA HIS A 207 -6.57 -20.84 5.38
C HIS A 207 -8.07 -21.20 5.32
N SER A 208 -8.86 -20.51 4.49
CA SER A 208 -10.31 -20.71 4.38
C SER A 208 -10.78 -20.79 2.94
N ALA A 209 -11.66 -21.73 2.63
CA ALA A 209 -12.36 -21.77 1.35
C ALA A 209 -13.47 -20.70 1.21
N ASN A 210 -13.85 -20.00 2.28
CA ASN A 210 -14.80 -18.88 2.22
C ASN A 210 -14.48 -17.83 3.30
N ARG A 211 -14.29 -16.56 2.90
CA ARG A 211 -14.08 -15.42 3.82
C ARG A 211 -15.18 -15.24 4.86
N ASN A 212 -16.40 -15.68 4.56
CA ASN A 212 -17.56 -15.52 5.44
C ASN A 212 -17.56 -16.50 6.62
N TRP A 213 -16.65 -17.50 6.67
CA TRP A 213 -16.59 -18.50 7.75
C TRP A 213 -15.87 -17.98 9.00
N GLU A 214 -16.25 -16.78 9.46
CA GLU A 214 -15.58 -16.10 10.58
C GLU A 214 -15.80 -16.82 11.92
N ASN A 215 -17.00 -17.36 12.13
CA ASN A 215 -17.34 -18.24 13.24
C ASN A 215 -18.00 -19.56 12.78
N ASP A 216 -18.23 -20.46 13.73
CA ASP A 216 -18.85 -21.77 13.51
C ASP A 216 -20.29 -21.69 12.96
N ARG A 217 -21.07 -20.66 13.32
CA ARG A 217 -22.44 -20.48 12.79
C ARG A 217 -22.44 -20.14 11.30
N GLN A 218 -21.59 -19.23 10.86
CA GLN A 218 -21.48 -18.86 9.44
C GLN A 218 -21.00 -20.05 8.60
N LEU A 219 -19.99 -20.78 9.09
CA LEU A 219 -19.47 -21.99 8.46
C LEU A 219 -20.56 -23.06 8.28
N ILE A 220 -21.35 -23.35 9.33
CA ILE A 220 -22.46 -24.31 9.27
C ILE A 220 -23.60 -23.81 8.37
N ALA A 221 -23.91 -22.51 8.39
CA ALA A 221 -24.99 -21.92 7.59
C ALA A 221 -24.73 -21.99 6.07
N ASP A 222 -23.47 -21.89 5.66
CA ASP A 222 -23.00 -22.06 4.27
C ASP A 222 -22.84 -23.53 3.86
N GLY A 223 -23.18 -24.48 4.75
CA GLY A 223 -23.08 -25.92 4.51
C GLY A 223 -21.68 -26.52 4.73
N GLY A 224 -20.73 -25.76 5.28
CA GLY A 224 -19.43 -26.25 5.71
C GLY A 224 -19.53 -27.23 6.88
N ASN A 225 -18.50 -28.06 7.07
CA ASN A 225 -18.43 -29.03 8.16
C ASN A 225 -17.35 -28.63 9.19
N PRO A 226 -17.71 -28.24 10.43
CA PRO A 226 -16.74 -27.82 11.46
C PRO A 226 -15.86 -28.96 12.01
N ASP A 227 -16.12 -30.22 11.64
CA ASP A 227 -15.20 -31.36 11.87
C ASP A 227 -14.10 -31.47 10.78
N VAL A 228 -14.17 -30.67 9.71
CA VAL A 228 -13.28 -30.76 8.52
C VAL A 228 -12.61 -29.43 8.19
N CYS A 229 -13.33 -28.31 8.18
CA CYS A 229 -12.80 -26.95 8.02
C CYS A 229 -12.95 -26.19 9.35
N THR A 230 -12.07 -25.23 9.62
CA THR A 230 -12.02 -24.52 10.92
C THR A 230 -12.35 -23.05 10.75
N ASP A 231 -13.31 -22.54 11.53
CA ASP A 231 -13.70 -21.12 11.46
C ASP A 231 -12.53 -20.16 11.76
N ILE A 232 -12.52 -19.00 11.10
CA ILE A 232 -11.39 -18.07 11.09
C ILE A 232 -11.07 -17.57 12.52
N ALA A 233 -12.07 -17.37 13.38
CA ALA A 233 -11.85 -17.02 14.79
C ALA A 233 -11.11 -18.14 15.56
N ARG A 234 -11.43 -19.43 15.33
CA ARG A 234 -10.63 -20.54 15.85
C ARG A 234 -9.22 -20.57 15.26
N GLN A 235 -9.05 -20.29 13.96
CA GLN A 235 -7.72 -20.22 13.33
C GLN A 235 -6.85 -19.10 13.95
N LEU A 236 -7.45 -17.96 14.35
CA LEU A 236 -6.72 -16.89 15.04
C LEU A 236 -6.21 -17.27 16.44
N ILE A 237 -6.90 -18.18 17.15
CA ILE A 237 -6.62 -18.49 18.56
C ILE A 237 -5.90 -19.84 18.74
N HIS A 238 -5.99 -20.73 17.75
CA HIS A 238 -5.43 -22.09 17.78
C HIS A 238 -4.61 -22.46 16.53
N GLY A 239 -4.63 -21.65 15.48
CA GLY A 239 -3.77 -21.83 14.32
C GLY A 239 -2.34 -21.38 14.63
N LYS A 240 -1.36 -22.10 14.08
CA LYS A 240 0.09 -21.90 14.30
C LYS A 240 0.54 -20.44 14.16
N ILE A 241 -0.08 -19.67 13.26
CA ILE A 241 0.28 -18.26 13.04
C ILE A 241 -0.40 -17.36 14.06
N GLY A 242 -1.72 -17.51 14.22
CA GLY A 242 -2.53 -16.73 15.16
C GLY A 242 -2.11 -16.87 16.62
N GLU A 243 -1.78 -18.09 17.07
CA GLU A 243 -1.31 -18.36 18.44
C GLU A 243 0.03 -17.68 18.78
N ASN A 244 0.78 -17.22 17.77
CA ASN A 244 2.09 -16.58 17.91
C ASN A 244 2.08 -15.08 17.55
N LEU A 245 0.91 -14.48 17.26
CA LEU A 245 0.77 -13.03 17.06
C LEU A 245 0.91 -12.28 18.39
N ASN A 246 1.92 -11.43 18.51
CA ASN A 246 2.15 -10.56 19.66
C ASN A 246 1.11 -9.44 19.80
N VAL A 247 0.49 -9.02 18.70
CA VAL A 247 -0.54 -7.97 18.69
C VAL A 247 -1.68 -8.35 17.75
N ILE A 248 -2.92 -8.28 18.26
CA ILE A 248 -4.16 -8.45 17.51
C ILE A 248 -5.09 -7.32 17.98
N MET A 249 -5.48 -6.38 17.11
CA MET A 249 -6.38 -5.29 17.50
C MET A 249 -7.42 -4.93 16.44
N GLY A 250 -8.69 -4.79 16.85
CA GLY A 250 -9.79 -4.36 16.00
C GLY A 250 -11.18 -4.58 16.64
N GLY A 251 -12.20 -4.82 15.81
CA GLY A 251 -13.54 -5.23 16.23
C GLY A 251 -13.77 -6.75 16.22
N GLY A 252 -15.01 -7.17 16.40
CA GLY A 252 -15.47 -8.55 16.14
C GLY A 252 -15.61 -9.47 17.35
N ARG A 253 -15.83 -8.94 18.57
CA ARG A 253 -16.01 -9.78 19.77
C ARG A 253 -17.06 -10.88 19.61
N ARG A 254 -18.09 -10.67 18.78
CA ARG A 254 -19.15 -11.65 18.52
C ARG A 254 -18.62 -13.04 18.13
N HIS A 255 -17.60 -13.10 17.28
CA HIS A 255 -17.01 -14.36 16.78
C HIS A 255 -16.20 -15.14 17.83
N PHE A 256 -15.91 -14.54 18.99
CA PHE A 256 -15.11 -15.12 20.06
C PHE A 256 -15.93 -15.43 21.33
N LEU A 257 -17.22 -15.08 21.35
CA LEU A 257 -18.14 -15.26 22.46
C LEU A 257 -19.30 -16.21 22.08
N PRO A 258 -19.77 -17.07 23.00
CA PRO A 258 -20.95 -17.89 22.76
C PRO A 258 -22.24 -17.08 22.84
N GLU A 259 -23.29 -17.54 22.17
CA GLU A 259 -24.61 -16.86 22.06
C GLU A 259 -25.27 -16.45 23.40
N TRP A 260 -24.86 -17.06 24.52
CA TRP A 260 -25.40 -16.77 25.86
C TRP A 260 -24.55 -15.77 26.68
N GLU A 261 -23.39 -15.35 26.17
CA GLU A 261 -22.48 -14.41 26.85
C GLU A 261 -22.46 -13.07 26.10
N THR A 262 -22.77 -11.98 26.80
CA THR A 262 -22.73 -10.61 26.27
C THR A 262 -21.38 -9.94 26.53
N ASP A 263 -20.97 -9.07 25.63
CA ASP A 263 -19.77 -8.25 25.79
C ASP A 263 -19.98 -6.97 26.62
N VAL A 264 -18.94 -6.14 26.73
CA VAL A 264 -18.94 -4.90 27.54
C VAL A 264 -19.88 -3.80 27.02
N ASP A 265 -20.26 -3.82 25.74
CA ASP A 265 -21.25 -2.90 25.18
C ASP A 265 -22.69 -3.47 25.30
N GLY A 266 -22.85 -4.70 25.82
CA GLY A 266 -24.12 -5.37 26.06
C GLY A 266 -24.59 -6.27 24.92
N SER A 267 -23.81 -6.41 23.85
CA SER A 267 -24.16 -7.21 22.67
C SER A 267 -23.77 -8.67 22.83
N PRO A 268 -24.59 -9.64 22.35
CA PRO A 268 -24.31 -11.07 22.51
C PRO A 268 -23.13 -11.54 21.65
N GLY A 269 -22.58 -12.70 22.01
CA GLY A 269 -21.77 -13.53 21.12
C GLY A 269 -22.57 -14.19 19.99
N THR A 270 -21.87 -14.75 19.00
CA THR A 270 -22.49 -15.46 17.86
C THR A 270 -22.03 -16.92 17.71
N ARG A 271 -21.17 -17.44 18.60
CA ARG A 271 -20.73 -18.85 18.53
C ARG A 271 -21.79 -19.82 19.04
N GLY A 272 -22.14 -20.80 18.22
CA GLY A 272 -23.11 -21.86 18.53
C GLY A 272 -22.49 -23.07 19.25
N ASP A 273 -21.18 -23.24 19.13
CA ASP A 273 -20.39 -24.29 19.79
C ASP A 273 -20.26 -24.13 21.34
N GLY A 274 -20.76 -23.02 21.90
CA GLY A 274 -20.69 -22.72 23.33
C GLY A 274 -19.30 -22.32 23.83
N VAL A 275 -18.34 -22.09 22.92
CA VAL A 275 -16.95 -21.74 23.25
C VAL A 275 -16.79 -20.24 23.45
N ASN A 276 -16.05 -19.85 24.49
CA ASN A 276 -15.48 -18.51 24.60
C ASN A 276 -13.98 -18.55 24.26
N LEU A 277 -13.63 -18.06 23.07
CA LEU A 277 -12.27 -18.07 22.54
C LEU A 277 -11.35 -17.06 23.23
N ILE A 278 -11.88 -15.91 23.70
CA ILE A 278 -11.12 -14.94 24.51
C ILE A 278 -10.58 -15.59 25.80
N LYS A 279 -11.39 -16.43 26.47
CA LYS A 279 -10.98 -17.23 27.64
C LYS A 279 -9.97 -18.32 27.25
N GLN A 280 -10.04 -18.87 26.03
CA GLN A 280 -9.03 -19.81 25.53
C GLN A 280 -7.68 -19.11 25.28
N TRP A 281 -7.67 -17.95 24.63
CA TRP A 281 -6.47 -17.12 24.40
C TRP A 281 -5.81 -16.68 25.72
N LYS A 282 -6.60 -16.18 26.67
CA LYS A 282 -6.14 -15.82 28.03
C LYS A 282 -5.51 -17.03 28.75
N ARG A 283 -6.02 -18.23 28.52
CA ARG A 283 -5.49 -19.50 29.09
C ARG A 283 -4.23 -19.99 28.36
N HIS A 284 -4.11 -19.78 27.05
CA HIS A 284 -2.91 -20.10 26.28
C HIS A 284 -1.72 -19.28 26.77
N HIS A 285 -1.86 -17.95 26.71
CA HIS A 285 -0.78 -17.01 27.00
C HIS A 285 -0.51 -16.79 28.50
N ARG A 286 -1.09 -17.60 29.40
CA ARG A 286 -0.98 -17.49 30.88
C ARG A 286 0.44 -17.59 31.46
N LYS A 287 1.45 -17.92 30.65
CA LYS A 287 2.87 -17.97 31.01
C LYS A 287 3.65 -16.71 30.57
N HIS A 288 3.04 -15.86 29.77
CA HIS A 288 3.63 -14.64 29.21
C HIS A 288 2.99 -13.41 29.87
N ALA A 289 3.57 -12.23 29.65
CA ALA A 289 2.94 -10.97 30.07
C ALA A 289 1.81 -10.58 29.12
N ALA A 290 0.73 -11.37 29.11
CA ALA A 290 -0.41 -11.19 28.21
C ALA A 290 -1.43 -10.17 28.74
N ARG A 291 -2.01 -9.36 27.85
CA ARG A 291 -3.13 -8.46 28.13
C ARG A 291 -4.20 -8.56 27.05
N TYR A 292 -5.45 -8.46 27.50
CA TYR A 292 -6.62 -8.35 26.65
C TYR A 292 -7.42 -7.14 27.12
N THR A 293 -7.97 -6.38 26.18
CA THR A 293 -8.57 -5.06 26.41
C THR A 293 -9.83 -4.88 25.55
N GLU A 294 -10.88 -4.31 26.12
CA GLU A 294 -12.20 -4.15 25.49
C GLU A 294 -12.61 -2.68 25.30
N THR A 295 -11.90 -1.74 25.93
CA THR A 295 -12.14 -0.29 25.81
C THR A 295 -10.87 0.50 25.48
N ARG A 296 -11.05 1.76 25.09
CA ARG A 296 -9.98 2.73 24.82
C ARG A 296 -9.12 3.01 26.07
N GLU A 297 -9.76 3.15 27.23
CA GLU A 297 -9.12 3.44 28.51
C GLU A 297 -8.25 2.26 28.98
N GLU A 298 -8.71 1.03 28.77
CA GLU A 298 -7.91 -0.17 29.05
C GLU A 298 -6.67 -0.23 28.15
N LEU A 299 -6.81 0.08 26.86
CA LEU A 299 -5.69 0.11 25.92
C LEU A 299 -4.66 1.19 26.27
N GLN A 300 -5.13 2.40 26.63
CA GLN A 300 -4.26 3.49 27.07
C GLN A 300 -3.50 3.14 28.37
N GLN A 301 -4.09 2.35 29.27
CA GLN A 301 -3.44 1.83 30.48
C GLN A 301 -2.41 0.72 30.22
N VAL A 302 -2.36 0.13 29.02
CA VAL A 302 -1.35 -0.89 28.68
C VAL A 302 0.04 -0.25 28.51
N ASN A 303 0.94 -0.58 29.43
CA ASN A 303 2.38 -0.38 29.26
C ASN A 303 2.96 -1.47 28.32
N GLY A 304 2.92 -1.21 27.01
CA GLY A 304 3.34 -2.18 25.97
C GLY A 304 4.79 -2.66 26.11
N ALA A 305 5.67 -1.82 26.65
CA ALA A 305 7.05 -2.19 26.99
C ALA A 305 7.15 -3.37 27.98
N THR A 306 6.06 -3.69 28.69
CA THR A 306 5.95 -4.80 29.65
C THR A 306 5.02 -5.93 29.22
N VAL A 307 4.44 -5.88 28.01
CA VAL A 307 3.42 -6.83 27.52
C VAL A 307 3.94 -7.61 26.32
N ASP A 308 3.87 -8.94 26.37
CA ASP A 308 4.39 -9.83 25.32
C ASP A 308 3.35 -10.18 24.25
N TYR A 309 2.08 -10.12 24.65
CA TYR A 309 0.91 -10.49 23.86
C TYR A 309 -0.25 -9.53 24.21
N LEU A 310 -0.75 -8.79 23.22
CA LEU A 310 -1.85 -7.83 23.35
C LEU A 310 -2.99 -8.19 22.40
N PHE A 311 -4.18 -8.44 22.95
CA PHE A 311 -5.39 -8.74 22.18
C PHE A 311 -6.49 -7.72 22.51
N GLY A 312 -6.70 -6.76 21.62
CA GLY A 312 -7.70 -5.71 21.77
C GLY A 312 -8.93 -5.96 20.89
N LEU A 313 -10.10 -6.11 21.50
CA LEU A 313 -11.37 -6.25 20.77
C LEU A 313 -12.37 -5.21 21.27
N PHE A 314 -12.48 -4.10 20.54
CA PHE A 314 -13.11 -2.87 21.06
C PHE A 314 -14.59 -2.71 20.65
N SER A 315 -15.07 -3.51 19.69
CA SER A 315 -16.45 -3.52 19.19
C SER A 315 -17.00 -4.95 19.10
N ASN A 316 -18.33 -5.09 19.13
CA ASN A 316 -19.00 -6.37 18.93
C ASN A 316 -18.85 -6.87 17.49
N GLU A 317 -19.04 -5.94 16.55
CA GLU A 317 -18.85 -6.05 15.09
C GLU A 317 -17.59 -5.26 14.70
N HIS A 318 -17.52 -4.74 13.47
CA HIS A 318 -16.50 -3.78 13.05
C HIS A 318 -16.39 -2.57 14.02
N MET A 319 -15.30 -1.82 13.96
CA MET A 319 -15.22 -0.53 14.65
C MET A 319 -16.26 0.45 14.04
N PRO A 320 -16.82 1.41 14.81
CA PRO A 320 -17.58 2.51 14.24
C PRO A 320 -16.71 3.33 13.28
N PHE A 321 -17.33 4.07 12.36
CA PHE A 321 -16.61 5.04 11.54
C PHE A 321 -16.03 6.15 12.45
N HIS A 322 -14.83 6.64 12.14
CA HIS A 322 -14.16 7.72 12.87
C HIS A 322 -15.00 9.02 12.96
N LEU A 323 -15.92 9.24 12.01
CA LEU A 323 -16.92 10.32 12.04
C LEU A 323 -18.10 10.13 13.00
N GLU A 324 -18.36 8.93 13.52
CA GLU A 324 -19.53 8.63 14.38
C GLU A 324 -19.24 8.92 15.86
N ASP A 325 -20.20 9.52 16.58
CA ASP A 325 -20.12 9.85 18.02
C ASP A 325 -19.68 8.68 18.93
N GLU A 326 -19.88 7.43 18.49
CA GLU A 326 -19.47 6.24 19.23
C GLU A 326 -17.95 5.99 19.16
N ALA A 327 -17.27 6.49 18.14
CA ALA A 327 -15.83 6.34 17.95
C ALA A 327 -15.01 7.06 19.04
N GLU A 328 -15.52 8.13 19.67
CA GLU A 328 -14.82 8.81 20.77
C GLU A 328 -14.44 7.86 21.93
N LYS A 329 -15.24 6.81 22.14
CA LYS A 329 -15.10 5.80 23.20
C LYS A 329 -14.23 4.61 22.79
N LYS A 330 -13.84 4.54 21.52
CA LYS A 330 -13.04 3.45 20.93
C LYS A 330 -11.65 3.98 20.59
N PRO A 331 -10.59 3.17 20.64
CA PRO A 331 -9.26 3.64 20.26
C PRO A 331 -9.21 3.92 18.76
N THR A 332 -8.62 5.05 18.37
CA THR A 332 -8.46 5.37 16.93
C THR A 332 -7.42 4.45 16.29
N LEU A 333 -7.39 4.38 14.95
CA LEU A 333 -6.38 3.59 14.24
C LEU A 333 -4.96 4.05 14.61
N THR A 334 -4.74 5.36 14.74
CA THR A 334 -3.48 5.94 15.22
C THR A 334 -3.13 5.51 16.64
N GLU A 335 -4.09 5.50 17.58
CA GLU A 335 -3.86 5.01 18.95
C GLU A 335 -3.53 3.52 19.00
N MET A 336 -4.22 2.70 18.22
CA MET A 336 -3.95 1.26 18.12
C MET A 336 -2.57 1.00 17.50
N VAL A 337 -2.20 1.66 16.40
CA VAL A 337 -0.86 1.54 15.80
C VAL A 337 0.22 1.97 16.80
N SER A 338 0.01 3.06 17.54
CA SER A 338 0.92 3.50 18.60
C SER A 338 1.16 2.40 19.65
N LYS A 339 0.09 1.74 20.09
CA LYS A 339 0.16 0.67 21.11
C LYS A 339 0.73 -0.65 20.56
N ALA A 340 0.51 -0.94 19.28
CA ALA A 340 1.14 -2.06 18.60
C ALA A 340 2.67 -1.91 18.57
N LEU A 341 3.16 -0.71 18.22
CA LEU A 341 4.58 -0.40 18.20
C LEU A 341 5.22 -0.48 19.60
N ASP A 342 4.55 -0.02 20.67
CA ASP A 342 5.01 -0.20 22.06
C ASP A 342 5.30 -1.67 22.45
N VAL A 343 4.62 -2.64 21.81
CA VAL A 343 4.79 -4.08 22.05
C VAL A 343 5.83 -4.68 21.10
N LEU A 344 5.77 -4.35 19.81
CA LEU A 344 6.55 -4.97 18.75
C LEU A 344 8.00 -4.49 18.68
N GLU A 345 8.27 -3.21 18.99
CA GLU A 345 9.63 -2.61 18.92
C GLU A 345 10.64 -3.22 19.91
N LYS A 346 10.17 -4.02 20.87
CA LYS A 346 11.01 -4.72 21.86
C LYS A 346 11.93 -5.79 21.27
N ASN A 347 11.60 -6.34 20.11
CA ASN A 347 12.31 -7.49 19.55
C ASN A 347 13.58 -7.06 18.80
N ASP A 348 14.74 -7.62 19.14
CA ASP A 348 16.02 -7.29 18.49
C ASP A 348 16.08 -7.78 17.03
N LYS A 349 15.31 -8.83 16.70
CA LYS A 349 15.08 -9.33 15.33
C LYS A 349 14.19 -8.39 14.52
N GLY A 350 13.52 -7.45 15.16
CA GLY A 350 12.51 -6.58 14.57
C GLY A 350 11.14 -7.24 14.46
N TYR A 351 10.27 -6.64 13.65
CA TYR A 351 8.86 -7.00 13.60
C TYR A 351 8.22 -6.82 12.22
N LEU A 352 7.11 -7.54 12.00
CA LEU A 352 6.13 -7.25 10.97
C LEU A 352 4.84 -6.74 11.64
N LEU A 353 4.36 -5.59 11.19
CA LEU A 353 3.06 -5.03 11.56
C LEU A 353 2.20 -4.85 10.31
N PHE A 354 1.01 -5.44 10.29
CA PHE A 354 -0.04 -5.12 9.33
C PHE A 354 -0.99 -4.06 9.91
N VAL A 355 -1.40 -3.09 9.11
CA VAL A 355 -2.35 -2.04 9.52
C VAL A 355 -3.38 -1.84 8.42
N GLU A 356 -4.65 -1.83 8.80
CA GLU A 356 -5.77 -1.78 7.86
C GLU A 356 -6.72 -0.61 8.17
N GLY A 357 -6.92 0.27 7.19
CA GLY A 357 -7.97 1.29 7.19
C GLY A 357 -9.29 0.76 6.63
N GLY A 358 -9.72 -0.44 7.02
CA GLY A 358 -10.71 -1.20 6.24
C GLY A 358 -12.16 -0.70 6.30
N ARG A 359 -12.45 0.34 7.08
CA ARG A 359 -13.71 1.08 6.97
C ARG A 359 -13.77 2.00 5.75
N ILE A 360 -12.67 2.24 5.02
CA ILE A 360 -12.67 3.00 3.75
C ILE A 360 -13.61 2.32 2.74
N ASP A 361 -13.40 1.02 2.48
CA ASP A 361 -14.27 0.16 1.66
C ASP A 361 -15.73 0.21 2.13
N HIS A 362 -16.02 -0.05 3.40
CA HIS A 362 -17.39 -0.03 3.92
C HIS A 362 -18.08 1.35 3.71
N GLY A 363 -17.33 2.45 3.67
CA GLY A 363 -17.83 3.77 3.30
C GLY A 363 -18.20 3.87 1.81
N HIS A 364 -17.36 3.36 0.92
CA HIS A 364 -17.61 3.29 -0.52
C HIS A 364 -18.73 2.33 -0.90
N HIS A 365 -18.81 1.14 -0.29
CA HIS A 365 -19.92 0.18 -0.43
C HIS A 365 -21.29 0.82 -0.17
N LYS A 366 -21.41 1.75 0.78
CA LYS A 366 -22.65 2.51 1.03
C LYS A 366 -22.79 3.77 0.16
N THR A 367 -21.86 4.04 -0.76
CA THR A 367 -21.69 5.30 -1.50
C THR A 367 -21.53 6.55 -0.60
N GLN A 368 -21.17 6.35 0.68
CA GLN A 368 -21.07 7.40 1.71
C GLN A 368 -19.66 8.01 1.71
N ALA A 369 -19.33 8.74 0.64
CA ALA A 369 -17.98 9.25 0.40
C ALA A 369 -17.38 10.00 1.59
N ALA A 370 -18.17 10.82 2.31
CA ALA A 370 -17.72 11.54 3.51
C ALA A 370 -17.03 10.63 4.55
N ARG A 371 -17.53 9.39 4.74
CA ARG A 371 -16.95 8.41 5.65
C ARG A 371 -15.68 7.79 5.10
N ALA A 372 -15.69 7.39 3.82
CA ALA A 372 -14.51 6.79 3.19
C ALA A 372 -13.30 7.77 3.14
N LEU A 373 -13.54 9.05 2.88
CA LEU A 373 -12.47 10.06 2.86
C LEU A 373 -11.94 10.40 4.28
N ASP A 374 -12.79 10.37 5.31
CA ASP A 374 -12.33 10.60 6.70
C ASP A 374 -11.57 9.40 7.28
N GLU A 375 -12.01 8.16 7.00
CA GLU A 375 -11.23 6.95 7.30
C GLU A 375 -9.87 6.99 6.60
N THR A 376 -9.80 7.48 5.35
CA THR A 376 -8.53 7.68 4.64
C THR A 376 -7.63 8.74 5.32
N ILE A 377 -8.22 9.75 5.96
CA ILE A 377 -7.49 10.76 6.75
C ILE A 377 -6.97 10.17 8.07
N GLU A 378 -7.75 9.36 8.80
CA GLU A 378 -7.27 8.68 10.02
C GLU A 378 -6.22 7.60 9.71
N PHE A 379 -6.37 6.89 8.59
CA PHE A 379 -5.34 6.01 8.03
C PHE A 379 -4.05 6.77 7.69
N SER A 380 -4.15 7.94 7.05
CA SER A 380 -3.00 8.84 6.82
C SER A 380 -2.32 9.30 8.11
N LYS A 381 -3.07 9.62 9.18
CA LYS A 381 -2.51 9.95 10.50
C LYS A 381 -1.77 8.76 11.13
N ALA A 382 -2.33 7.55 11.03
CA ALA A 382 -1.69 6.33 11.56
C ALA A 382 -0.36 6.02 10.85
N ILE A 383 -0.30 6.26 9.54
CA ILE A 383 0.93 6.18 8.73
C ILE A 383 1.95 7.25 9.16
N GLU A 384 1.53 8.51 9.37
CA GLU A 384 2.42 9.59 9.81
C GLU A 384 3.01 9.29 11.19
N HIS A 385 2.19 8.79 12.13
CA HIS A 385 2.64 8.40 13.47
C HIS A 385 3.68 7.27 13.44
N ALA A 386 3.44 6.20 12.67
CA ALA A 386 4.42 5.13 12.48
C ALA A 386 5.70 5.64 11.79
N ARG A 387 5.57 6.55 10.82
CA ARG A 387 6.69 7.14 10.10
C ARG A 387 7.56 8.06 10.96
N LEU A 388 6.95 8.84 11.85
CA LEU A 388 7.68 9.71 12.78
C LEU A 388 8.34 8.94 13.94
N ARG A 389 7.80 7.77 14.29
CA ARG A 389 8.32 6.91 15.36
C ARG A 389 9.49 6.01 14.91
N THR A 390 9.50 5.57 13.66
CA THR A 390 10.46 4.57 13.15
C THR A 390 11.58 5.16 12.30
N SER A 391 12.62 4.38 11.99
CA SER A 391 13.76 4.87 11.20
C SER A 391 13.75 4.32 9.78
N GLU A 392 13.73 5.19 8.78
CA GLU A 392 13.86 4.83 7.36
C GLU A 392 15.19 4.10 7.02
N LYS A 393 16.14 4.05 7.95
CA LYS A 393 17.39 3.29 7.82
C LYS A 393 17.20 1.79 7.94
N ASP A 394 16.23 1.32 8.72
CA ASP A 394 16.02 -0.10 9.04
C ASP A 394 14.55 -0.55 9.00
N THR A 395 13.61 0.38 8.84
CA THR A 395 12.17 0.14 8.82
C THR A 395 11.63 0.42 7.42
N LEU A 396 11.06 -0.59 6.78
CA LEU A 396 10.35 -0.50 5.50
C LEU A 396 8.87 -0.27 5.79
N ILE A 397 8.33 0.87 5.35
CA ILE A 397 6.90 1.16 5.36
C ILE A 397 6.39 1.11 3.93
N ILE A 398 5.32 0.35 3.71
CA ILE A 398 4.61 0.25 2.44
C ILE A 398 3.15 0.63 2.70
N VAL A 399 2.56 1.41 1.80
CA VAL A 399 1.15 1.81 1.83
C VAL A 399 0.54 1.45 0.48
N SER A 400 -0.59 0.76 0.46
CA SER A 400 -1.33 0.43 -0.76
C SER A 400 -2.83 0.34 -0.46
N ALA A 401 -3.62 0.02 -1.49
CA ALA A 401 -4.91 -0.63 -1.34
C ALA A 401 -4.84 -2.09 -1.79
N ASP A 402 -5.94 -2.80 -1.63
CA ASP A 402 -6.11 -4.18 -2.07
C ASP A 402 -6.99 -4.29 -3.33
N HIS A 403 -8.03 -3.46 -3.43
CA HIS A 403 -8.79 -3.14 -4.63
C HIS A 403 -9.19 -1.65 -4.67
N SER A 404 -9.87 -1.26 -5.73
CA SER A 404 -10.39 0.10 -5.94
C SER A 404 -11.90 0.14 -5.63
N HIS A 405 -12.58 1.25 -5.95
CA HIS A 405 -14.05 1.36 -6.03
C HIS A 405 -14.43 2.13 -7.29
N THR A 406 -15.70 2.06 -7.69
CA THR A 406 -16.21 2.81 -8.85
C THR A 406 -16.44 4.30 -8.58
N MET A 407 -15.84 4.86 -7.51
CA MET A 407 -15.94 6.28 -7.18
C MET A 407 -15.16 7.13 -8.21
N ALA A 408 -15.89 7.95 -8.96
CA ALA A 408 -15.35 8.90 -9.92
C ALA A 408 -15.35 10.34 -9.36
N MET A 409 -14.24 11.06 -9.59
CA MET A 409 -14.16 12.52 -9.40
C MET A 409 -14.40 13.21 -10.75
N ALA A 410 -15.61 13.74 -10.94
CA ALA A 410 -16.06 14.33 -12.21
C ALA A 410 -15.77 15.84 -12.30
N GLY A 411 -15.06 16.23 -13.37
CA GLY A 411 -14.77 17.64 -13.68
C GLY A 411 -15.91 18.35 -14.41
N TYR A 412 -15.90 19.68 -14.53
CA TYR A 412 -14.79 20.60 -14.20
C TYR A 412 -15.06 21.53 -13.01
N SER A 413 -15.33 21.00 -11.80
CA SER A 413 -15.42 21.80 -10.56
C SER A 413 -14.21 22.73 -10.38
N SER A 414 -14.44 23.96 -9.94
CA SER A 414 -13.37 24.95 -9.72
C SER A 414 -12.44 24.54 -8.57
N ARG A 415 -11.17 24.99 -8.62
CA ARG A 415 -10.22 24.83 -7.51
C ARG A 415 -10.78 25.44 -6.21
N GLY A 416 -10.71 24.72 -5.10
CA GLY A 416 -11.28 25.11 -3.81
C GLY A 416 -12.79 24.88 -3.69
N ASN A 417 -13.42 24.14 -4.62
CA ASN A 417 -14.79 23.67 -4.45
C ASN A 417 -14.84 22.54 -3.41
N ASP A 418 -15.95 22.45 -2.66
CA ASP A 418 -16.18 21.29 -1.79
C ASP A 418 -16.21 20.00 -2.60
N ILE A 419 -15.34 19.05 -2.26
CA ILE A 419 -15.24 17.73 -2.90
C ILE A 419 -16.50 16.88 -2.66
N LEU A 420 -17.15 17.05 -1.50
CA LEU A 420 -18.46 16.46 -1.20
C LEU A 420 -19.62 17.25 -1.83
N GLY A 421 -19.33 18.38 -2.48
CA GLY A 421 -20.30 19.33 -3.00
C GLY A 421 -20.67 19.16 -4.47
N ILE A 422 -21.59 20.03 -4.90
CA ILE A 422 -22.00 20.21 -6.29
C ILE A 422 -20.85 20.79 -7.13
N ASN A 423 -20.75 20.37 -8.39
CA ASN A 423 -19.87 20.99 -9.38
C ASN A 423 -20.33 22.43 -9.66
N ASN A 424 -19.50 23.41 -9.30
CA ASN A 424 -19.84 24.83 -9.38
C ASN A 424 -19.65 25.47 -10.77
N ALA A 425 -19.07 24.76 -11.73
CA ALA A 425 -18.74 25.28 -13.05
C ALA A 425 -19.71 24.80 -14.16
N GLN A 426 -20.40 23.69 -13.94
CA GLN A 426 -21.22 23.02 -14.97
C GLN A 426 -22.50 22.41 -14.41
N ILE A 427 -23.48 22.25 -15.31
CA ILE A 427 -24.73 21.51 -15.09
C ILE A 427 -24.89 20.43 -16.17
N GLY A 428 -25.74 19.45 -15.93
CA GLY A 428 -26.04 18.40 -16.92
C GLY A 428 -26.86 18.93 -18.10
N LEU A 429 -26.97 18.08 -19.14
CA LEU A 429 -27.86 18.33 -20.30
C LEU A 429 -29.35 18.32 -19.93
N ASP A 430 -29.68 17.78 -18.76
CA ASP A 430 -30.97 17.87 -18.08
C ASP A 430 -31.21 19.23 -17.40
N HIS A 431 -30.26 20.16 -17.51
CA HIS A 431 -30.19 21.45 -16.82
C HIS A 431 -30.16 21.35 -15.28
N LEU A 432 -29.73 20.21 -14.72
CA LEU A 432 -29.63 20.00 -13.28
C LEU A 432 -28.17 19.96 -12.79
N PRO A 433 -27.90 20.47 -11.58
CA PRO A 433 -26.57 20.40 -10.96
C PRO A 433 -26.21 18.96 -10.62
N TYR A 434 -24.93 18.59 -10.72
CA TYR A 434 -24.40 17.27 -10.37
C TYR A 434 -23.27 17.40 -9.34
N ALA A 435 -22.96 16.30 -8.64
CA ALA A 435 -21.93 16.25 -7.61
C ALA A 435 -20.52 16.14 -8.21
N THR A 436 -19.49 16.61 -7.50
CA THR A 436 -18.09 16.40 -7.91
C THR A 436 -17.70 14.92 -7.78
N LEU A 437 -18.24 14.21 -6.78
CA LEU A 437 -18.10 12.76 -6.63
C LEU A 437 -19.37 12.01 -7.07
N SER A 438 -19.19 10.87 -7.70
CA SER A 438 -20.25 9.91 -8.04
C SER A 438 -19.69 8.48 -8.05
N TYR A 439 -20.57 7.48 -8.13
CA TYR A 439 -20.22 6.07 -8.23
C TYR A 439 -20.83 5.46 -9.51
N ALA A 440 -20.30 4.35 -10.02
CA ALA A 440 -20.97 3.67 -11.14
C ALA A 440 -22.27 3.00 -10.68
N ASN A 441 -22.27 2.36 -9.51
CA ASN A 441 -23.39 1.60 -8.97
C ASN A 441 -23.52 1.78 -7.44
N GLY A 442 -24.46 1.08 -6.79
CA GLY A 442 -24.67 1.12 -5.33
C GLY A 442 -25.93 1.88 -4.88
N PRO A 443 -26.17 1.96 -3.56
CA PRO A 443 -27.49 2.31 -2.99
C PRO A 443 -27.98 3.73 -3.26
N GLY A 444 -27.10 4.70 -3.47
CA GLY A 444 -27.48 6.10 -3.68
C GLY A 444 -28.46 6.36 -4.83
N TYR A 445 -28.57 5.45 -5.81
CA TYR A 445 -29.47 5.56 -6.96
C TYR A 445 -30.90 6.00 -6.59
N GLU A 446 -31.55 5.34 -5.64
CA GLU A 446 -32.93 5.64 -5.25
C GLU A 446 -33.09 7.03 -4.59
N MET A 447 -32.01 7.56 -3.99
CA MET A 447 -32.02 8.92 -3.45
C MET A 447 -32.00 9.98 -4.56
N HIS A 448 -31.50 9.64 -5.75
CA HIS A 448 -31.17 10.57 -6.84
C HIS A 448 -31.98 10.39 -8.13
N GLU A 449 -32.97 9.49 -8.16
CA GLU A 449 -34.03 9.46 -9.18
C GLU A 449 -35.30 10.17 -8.67
N GLU A 450 -36.03 10.86 -9.58
CA GLU A 450 -37.39 11.35 -9.32
C GLU A 450 -38.42 10.26 -9.69
N GLN A 451 -39.53 10.15 -8.95
CA GLN A 451 -40.55 9.10 -9.15
C GLN A 451 -41.22 9.10 -10.54
N THR A 452 -41.05 10.17 -11.32
CA THR A 452 -41.52 10.29 -12.71
C THR A 452 -40.48 9.81 -13.75
N GLY A 453 -39.35 9.28 -13.29
CA GLY A 453 -38.15 9.03 -14.08
C GLY A 453 -37.28 10.28 -14.23
N GLY A 454 -35.97 10.06 -14.32
CA GLY A 454 -34.98 11.12 -14.49
C GLY A 454 -34.34 11.60 -13.19
N ARG A 455 -33.25 12.36 -13.31
CA ARG A 455 -32.36 12.69 -12.20
C ARG A 455 -32.93 13.77 -11.27
N ARG A 456 -32.69 13.62 -9.98
CA ARG A 456 -33.12 14.54 -8.92
C ARG A 456 -32.22 15.77 -8.83
N ASN A 457 -32.81 16.92 -8.48
CA ASN A 457 -32.05 18.16 -8.28
C ASN A 457 -31.34 18.15 -6.92
N LEU A 458 -30.01 18.01 -6.93
CA LEU A 458 -29.18 17.92 -5.72
C LEU A 458 -29.25 19.14 -4.80
N LEU A 459 -29.60 20.34 -5.30
CA LEU A 459 -29.81 21.55 -4.48
C LEU A 459 -30.99 21.42 -3.48
N ARG A 460 -31.76 20.33 -3.56
CA ARG A 460 -32.84 19.99 -2.61
C ARG A 460 -32.40 19.02 -1.51
N LEU A 461 -31.14 18.57 -1.51
CA LEU A 461 -30.61 17.56 -0.61
C LEU A 461 -29.49 18.15 0.28
N ASN A 462 -29.35 17.63 1.50
CA ASN A 462 -28.22 17.98 2.37
C ASN A 462 -27.07 16.97 2.14
N MET A 463 -26.15 17.34 1.26
CA MET A 463 -24.99 16.50 0.87
C MET A 463 -23.94 16.38 1.98
N HIS A 464 -23.87 17.32 2.91
CA HIS A 464 -22.86 17.33 4.00
C HIS A 464 -23.22 16.41 5.18
N ARG A 465 -24.25 15.55 5.06
CA ARG A 465 -24.50 14.49 6.05
C ARG A 465 -23.43 13.41 5.88
N GLN A 466 -22.83 12.95 6.97
CA GLN A 466 -21.87 11.84 6.97
C GLN A 466 -22.44 10.56 6.31
N THR A 467 -23.75 10.36 6.42
CA THR A 467 -24.54 9.27 5.82
C THR A 467 -25.21 9.64 4.49
N PHE A 468 -24.74 10.70 3.81
CA PHE A 468 -25.24 11.02 2.46
C PHE A 468 -24.66 10.04 1.44
N GLU A 469 -25.57 9.33 0.78
CA GLU A 469 -25.27 8.34 -0.26
C GLU A 469 -25.16 9.10 -1.59
N PHE A 470 -24.01 9.05 -2.24
CA PHE A 470 -23.74 9.86 -3.43
C PHE A 470 -24.37 9.28 -4.71
N PRO A 471 -24.55 10.09 -5.77
CA PRO A 471 -25.15 9.64 -7.02
C PRO A 471 -24.45 8.41 -7.63
N SER A 472 -25.22 7.34 -7.85
CA SER A 472 -24.83 6.15 -8.61
C SER A 472 -25.74 5.97 -9.84
N THR A 473 -25.31 5.17 -10.83
CA THR A 473 -26.05 5.00 -12.11
C THR A 473 -26.77 3.65 -12.24
N ILE A 474 -26.42 2.66 -11.42
CA ILE A 474 -27.06 1.33 -11.37
C ILE A 474 -27.44 1.03 -9.91
N PRO A 475 -28.71 0.78 -9.59
CA PRO A 475 -29.14 0.45 -8.23
C PRO A 475 -28.61 -0.93 -7.81
N LEU A 476 -27.90 -0.96 -6.68
CA LEU A 476 -27.50 -2.16 -5.95
C LEU A 476 -27.61 -1.86 -4.44
N ALA A 477 -27.79 -2.88 -3.60
CA ALA A 477 -27.83 -2.68 -2.15
C ALA A 477 -26.49 -2.19 -1.57
N GLU A 478 -25.39 -2.54 -2.25
CA GLU A 478 -24.02 -2.11 -1.98
C GLU A 478 -23.33 -1.83 -3.31
N GLU A 479 -22.42 -0.86 -3.32
CA GLU A 479 -21.55 -0.54 -4.46
C GLU A 479 -20.49 -1.63 -4.66
N THR A 480 -20.02 -1.85 -5.90
CA THR A 480 -19.00 -2.86 -6.22
C THR A 480 -17.59 -2.28 -6.26
N HIS A 481 -16.59 -3.04 -5.81
CA HIS A 481 -15.18 -2.67 -5.97
C HIS A 481 -14.80 -2.34 -7.44
N GLY A 482 -13.75 -1.55 -7.59
CA GLY A 482 -13.10 -1.23 -8.86
C GLY A 482 -12.02 -2.25 -9.22
N GLY A 483 -11.94 -2.60 -10.51
CA GLY A 483 -10.94 -3.53 -11.06
C GLY A 483 -9.69 -2.85 -11.64
N ASP A 484 -9.53 -1.55 -11.42
CA ASP A 484 -8.38 -0.74 -11.80
C ASP A 484 -7.17 -0.94 -10.86
N ASP A 485 -5.99 -0.58 -11.37
CA ASP A 485 -4.72 -0.71 -10.66
C ASP A 485 -4.64 0.26 -9.47
N VAL A 486 -4.32 -0.28 -8.29
CA VAL A 486 -4.21 0.50 -7.05
C VAL A 486 -2.80 1.06 -6.85
N PRO A 487 -2.65 2.23 -6.20
CA PRO A 487 -1.34 2.83 -5.97
C PRO A 487 -0.61 2.12 -4.84
N VAL A 488 0.72 2.01 -4.98
CA VAL A 488 1.64 1.57 -3.93
C VAL A 488 2.64 2.69 -3.66
N TYR A 489 2.87 3.00 -2.39
CA TYR A 489 3.85 3.96 -1.91
C TYR A 489 4.82 3.23 -0.97
N ALA A 490 6.13 3.40 -1.14
CA ALA A 490 7.14 2.72 -0.34
C ALA A 490 8.23 3.65 0.18
N SER A 491 8.68 3.42 1.40
CA SER A 491 9.80 4.17 1.98
C SER A 491 10.58 3.35 3.02
N GLY A 492 11.90 3.52 3.03
CA GLY A 492 12.81 2.74 3.88
C GLY A 492 13.77 1.85 3.07
N PRO A 493 14.31 0.78 3.67
CA PRO A 493 15.23 -0.14 2.99
C PRO A 493 14.56 -0.84 1.80
N TRP A 494 15.26 -0.88 0.67
CA TRP A 494 14.80 -1.45 -0.61
C TRP A 494 13.52 -0.85 -1.22
N ALA A 495 12.93 0.20 -0.66
CA ALA A 495 11.70 0.83 -1.16
C ALA A 495 11.72 1.23 -2.65
N HIS A 496 12.92 1.42 -3.24
CA HIS A 496 13.11 1.68 -4.67
C HIS A 496 12.65 0.55 -5.61
N ILE A 497 12.43 -0.66 -5.11
CA ILE A 497 11.91 -1.79 -5.90
C ILE A 497 10.38 -1.77 -6.07
N PHE A 498 9.67 -0.83 -5.42
CA PHE A 498 8.22 -0.63 -5.54
C PHE A 498 7.93 0.47 -6.57
N THR A 499 8.42 0.30 -7.80
CA THR A 499 8.27 1.28 -8.90
C THR A 499 7.78 0.60 -10.19
N GLY A 500 7.13 1.37 -11.07
CA GLY A 500 6.46 0.83 -12.25
C GLY A 500 5.13 0.13 -11.92
N THR A 501 4.71 -0.83 -12.75
CA THR A 501 3.47 -1.60 -12.58
C THR A 501 3.78 -3.09 -12.41
N TYR A 502 3.19 -3.74 -11.42
CA TYR A 502 3.43 -5.15 -11.09
C TYR A 502 2.14 -5.88 -10.67
N GLU A 503 2.22 -7.21 -10.54
CA GLU A 503 1.16 -7.99 -9.91
C GLU A 503 1.10 -7.71 -8.41
N GLN A 504 -0.09 -7.61 -7.82
CA GLN A 504 -0.24 -7.39 -6.38
C GLN A 504 0.54 -8.39 -5.51
N HIS A 505 0.67 -9.64 -5.97
CA HIS A 505 1.41 -10.68 -5.27
C HIS A 505 2.94 -10.45 -5.22
N TYR A 506 3.47 -9.43 -5.91
CA TYR A 506 4.86 -8.98 -5.78
C TYR A 506 5.16 -8.37 -4.42
N ILE A 507 4.20 -7.66 -3.81
CA ILE A 507 4.38 -6.91 -2.54
C ILE A 507 5.03 -7.76 -1.44
N PRO A 508 4.54 -8.96 -1.10
CA PRO A 508 5.15 -9.79 -0.06
C PRO A 508 6.51 -10.38 -0.47
N HIS A 509 6.75 -10.70 -1.75
CA HIS A 509 8.06 -11.14 -2.22
C HIS A 509 9.11 -10.01 -2.13
N ALA A 510 8.72 -8.77 -2.44
CA ALA A 510 9.56 -7.59 -2.27
C ALA A 510 9.87 -7.30 -0.79
N ILE A 511 8.88 -7.47 0.10
CA ILE A 511 9.07 -7.47 1.57
C ILE A 511 10.05 -8.57 2.00
N GLY A 512 9.85 -9.80 1.53
CA GLY A 512 10.70 -10.96 1.83
C GLY A 512 12.16 -10.73 1.43
N TYR A 513 12.38 -10.19 0.23
CA TYR A 513 13.70 -9.78 -0.24
C TYR A 513 14.34 -8.70 0.65
N ALA A 514 13.59 -7.65 0.97
CA ALA A 514 14.08 -6.53 1.77
C ALA A 514 14.42 -6.94 3.21
N ALA A 515 13.59 -7.76 3.85
CA ALA A 515 13.78 -8.22 5.23
C ALA A 515 14.62 -9.51 5.35
N CYS A 516 14.92 -10.19 4.23
CA CYS A 516 15.52 -11.54 4.20
C CYS A 516 14.67 -12.58 4.95
N ILE A 517 13.37 -12.62 4.66
CA ILE A 517 12.41 -13.58 5.19
C ILE A 517 11.67 -14.32 4.07
N GLY A 518 11.10 -15.48 4.40
CA GLY A 518 10.47 -16.36 3.43
C GLY A 518 11.50 -17.15 2.61
N ASP A 519 11.00 -18.04 1.75
CA ASP A 519 11.82 -19.07 1.08
C ASP A 519 12.38 -18.61 -0.30
N GLY A 520 12.33 -17.30 -0.58
CA GLY A 520 12.72 -16.67 -1.85
C GLY A 520 14.14 -16.08 -1.91
N LEU A 521 14.37 -15.14 -2.84
CA LEU A 521 15.62 -14.36 -2.93
C LEU A 521 15.73 -13.39 -1.75
N HIS A 522 16.93 -13.21 -1.17
CA HIS A 522 17.18 -12.30 -0.05
C HIS A 522 18.24 -11.23 -0.37
N SER A 523 18.03 -10.00 0.11
CA SER A 523 18.96 -8.87 -0.11
C SER A 523 20.35 -9.04 0.53
N ARG A 524 20.49 -9.90 1.55
CA ARG A 524 21.80 -10.29 2.12
C ARG A 524 22.43 -11.53 1.48
N GLY A 525 21.72 -12.22 0.59
CA GLY A 525 22.21 -13.47 0.01
C GLY A 525 21.18 -14.22 -0.83
N ASN A 526 21.21 -13.98 -2.13
CA ASN A 526 21.57 -15.06 -3.04
C ASN A 526 22.51 -14.47 -4.10
N ASP A 527 23.71 -15.05 -4.23
CA ASP A 527 24.51 -14.85 -5.44
C ASP A 527 23.75 -15.55 -6.57
N ILE A 528 23.39 -14.81 -7.63
CA ILE A 528 22.66 -15.34 -8.78
C ILE A 528 23.51 -16.38 -9.56
N LEU A 529 24.83 -16.40 -9.33
CA LEU A 529 25.76 -17.41 -9.83
C LEU A 529 25.97 -18.59 -8.85
N GLY A 530 25.27 -18.60 -7.72
CA GLY A 530 25.39 -19.60 -6.65
C GLY A 530 24.88 -20.98 -7.05
N ILE A 531 25.67 -22.02 -6.77
CA ILE A 531 25.32 -23.43 -7.01
C ILE A 531 24.06 -23.80 -6.22
N ASN A 532 23.05 -24.37 -6.89
CA ASN A 532 21.86 -24.91 -6.23
C ASN A 532 22.23 -26.20 -5.46
N ASN A 533 22.54 -26.04 -4.18
CA ASN A 533 22.84 -27.16 -3.27
C ASN A 533 21.58 -27.82 -2.69
N ALA A 534 20.38 -27.28 -2.93
CA ALA A 534 19.12 -27.85 -2.45
C ALA A 534 18.56 -28.94 -3.39
N GLN A 535 18.96 -28.92 -4.66
CA GLN A 535 18.60 -29.94 -5.66
C GLN A 535 19.86 -30.53 -6.28
N ILE A 536 20.21 -31.74 -5.86
CA ILE A 536 21.20 -32.58 -6.56
C ILE A 536 20.53 -33.34 -7.71
N GLY A 537 21.26 -33.56 -8.79
CA GLY A 537 20.82 -34.39 -9.91
C GLY A 537 20.69 -35.88 -9.53
N LEU A 538 20.14 -36.67 -10.45
CA LEU A 538 20.01 -38.13 -10.30
C LEU A 538 21.36 -38.87 -10.19
N ASP A 539 22.46 -38.18 -10.51
CA ASP A 539 23.85 -38.58 -10.35
C ASP A 539 24.48 -38.13 -9.02
N HIS A 540 23.69 -37.54 -8.12
CA HIS A 540 24.10 -36.93 -6.85
C HIS A 540 25.10 -35.76 -6.96
N LEU A 541 25.19 -35.12 -8.13
CA LEU A 541 25.99 -33.91 -8.34
C LEU A 541 25.09 -32.66 -8.40
N PRO A 542 25.52 -31.49 -7.91
CA PRO A 542 24.76 -30.25 -8.12
C PRO A 542 24.87 -29.78 -9.59
N TYR A 543 23.97 -28.90 -10.01
CA TYR A 543 23.97 -28.29 -11.34
C TYR A 543 23.98 -26.76 -11.25
N ALA A 544 24.32 -26.11 -12.36
CA ALA A 544 24.29 -24.65 -12.49
C ALA A 544 22.88 -24.20 -12.89
N THR A 545 22.42 -23.08 -12.34
CA THR A 545 21.13 -22.45 -12.66
C THR A 545 21.09 -21.90 -14.10
N LEU A 546 22.26 -21.58 -14.66
CA LEU A 546 22.46 -21.21 -16.06
C LEU A 546 23.18 -22.35 -16.80
N SER A 547 22.67 -22.75 -17.95
CA SER A 547 23.23 -23.78 -18.83
C SER A 547 22.92 -23.41 -20.27
N TYR A 548 23.87 -23.63 -21.18
CA TYR A 548 23.72 -23.28 -22.59
C TYR A 548 23.23 -24.48 -23.42
N ALA A 549 22.49 -24.21 -24.50
CA ALA A 549 22.09 -25.27 -25.44
C ALA A 549 23.31 -25.84 -26.18
N ASN A 550 24.27 -24.99 -26.55
CA ASN A 550 25.52 -25.34 -27.21
C ASN A 550 26.66 -24.40 -26.78
N GLY A 551 27.89 -24.64 -27.27
CA GLY A 551 29.06 -23.80 -26.99
C GLY A 551 30.20 -24.53 -26.27
N PRO A 552 31.29 -23.82 -25.92
CA PRO A 552 32.59 -24.43 -25.56
C PRO A 552 32.62 -25.21 -24.25
N GLY A 553 31.72 -24.91 -23.30
CA GLY A 553 31.60 -25.59 -22.00
C GLY A 553 31.12 -27.05 -22.03
N TYR A 554 31.26 -27.74 -23.17
CA TYR A 554 30.96 -29.16 -23.36
C TYR A 554 32.27 -29.95 -23.40
N GLU A 555 32.58 -30.64 -22.30
CA GLU A 555 33.69 -31.60 -22.25
C GLU A 555 33.18 -33.03 -22.42
N MET A 556 33.54 -33.69 -23.53
CA MET A 556 33.49 -35.16 -23.57
C MET A 556 34.64 -35.72 -22.75
N HIS A 557 34.32 -36.30 -21.59
CA HIS A 557 35.30 -37.09 -20.83
C HIS A 557 35.44 -38.49 -21.44
N GLU A 558 36.60 -38.78 -22.04
CA GLU A 558 37.07 -40.14 -22.31
C GLU A 558 37.46 -40.87 -21.00
N GLU A 559 36.51 -41.09 -20.10
CA GLU A 559 36.71 -41.95 -18.93
C GLU A 559 35.45 -42.81 -18.65
N GLN A 560 35.68 -44.06 -18.23
CA GLN A 560 34.76 -45.19 -18.46
C GLN A 560 33.52 -45.25 -17.52
N THR A 561 33.05 -44.11 -17.01
CA THR A 561 31.98 -44.05 -15.97
C THR A 561 30.82 -43.09 -16.28
N GLY A 562 30.87 -42.32 -17.38
CA GLY A 562 29.68 -41.71 -17.99
C GLY A 562 28.91 -40.67 -17.15
N GLY A 563 29.58 -39.93 -16.27
CA GLY A 563 28.98 -38.85 -15.47
C GLY A 563 29.45 -37.45 -15.89
N ARG A 564 28.63 -36.43 -15.62
CA ARG A 564 29.00 -35.01 -15.85
C ARG A 564 29.95 -34.47 -14.75
N ARG A 565 30.55 -33.32 -15.02
CA ARG A 565 31.58 -32.72 -14.15
C ARG A 565 31.01 -32.23 -12.80
N ASN A 566 31.69 -32.54 -11.69
CA ASN A 566 31.29 -32.08 -10.36
C ASN A 566 31.69 -30.61 -10.13
N LEU A 567 30.69 -29.72 -10.18
CA LEU A 567 30.88 -28.27 -10.08
C LEU A 567 31.50 -27.80 -8.74
N LEU A 568 31.33 -28.55 -7.64
CA LEU A 568 31.93 -28.21 -6.33
C LEU A 568 33.47 -28.26 -6.32
N ARG A 569 34.09 -28.82 -7.39
CA ARG A 569 35.55 -28.89 -7.55
C ARG A 569 36.09 -27.79 -8.48
N LEU A 570 35.24 -26.90 -8.98
CA LEU A 570 35.57 -25.85 -9.94
C LEU A 570 35.38 -24.47 -9.29
N ASN A 571 36.26 -23.52 -9.62
CA ASN A 571 36.07 -22.13 -9.21
C ASN A 571 35.25 -21.40 -10.28
N MET A 572 33.92 -21.38 -10.10
CA MET A 572 32.96 -20.72 -10.99
C MET A 572 33.11 -19.20 -11.05
N HIS A 573 33.78 -18.59 -10.06
CA HIS A 573 34.03 -17.14 -10.04
C HIS A 573 35.30 -16.73 -10.83
N ARG A 574 35.91 -17.65 -11.59
CA ARG A 574 36.96 -17.30 -12.57
C ARG A 574 36.33 -16.62 -13.77
N GLN A 575 36.94 -15.53 -14.23
CA GLN A 575 36.53 -14.83 -15.47
C GLN A 575 36.60 -15.71 -16.74
N THR A 576 37.30 -16.85 -16.67
CA THR A 576 37.42 -17.85 -17.74
C THR A 576 36.68 -19.15 -17.38
N PHE A 577 35.59 -19.08 -16.60
CA PHE A 577 34.76 -20.24 -16.31
C PHE A 577 33.67 -20.40 -17.38
N GLU A 578 33.72 -21.49 -18.11
CA GLU A 578 32.72 -21.86 -19.11
C GLU A 578 31.60 -22.66 -18.43
N PHE A 579 30.36 -22.19 -18.58
CA PHE A 579 29.19 -22.87 -18.04
C PHE A 579 28.85 -24.11 -18.88
N PRO A 580 28.32 -25.19 -18.27
CA PRO A 580 27.98 -26.40 -19.00
C PRO A 580 27.04 -26.14 -20.18
N SER A 581 27.41 -26.66 -21.34
CA SER A 581 26.56 -26.67 -22.54
C SER A 581 26.13 -28.09 -22.90
N THR A 582 25.06 -28.23 -23.69
CA THR A 582 24.47 -29.54 -24.01
C THR A 582 25.00 -30.13 -25.33
N ILE A 583 25.46 -29.30 -26.26
CA ILE A 583 25.96 -29.69 -27.59
C ILE A 583 27.38 -29.10 -27.81
N PRO A 584 28.36 -29.89 -28.28
CA PRO A 584 29.71 -29.42 -28.56
C PRO A 584 29.75 -28.41 -29.71
N LEU A 585 30.19 -27.19 -29.44
CA LEU A 585 30.63 -26.20 -30.44
C LEU A 585 31.81 -25.40 -29.87
N ALA A 586 32.66 -24.84 -30.73
CA ALA A 586 33.80 -24.01 -30.31
C ALA A 586 33.37 -22.62 -29.78
N GLU A 587 32.21 -22.15 -30.22
CA GLU A 587 31.56 -20.90 -29.83
C GLU A 587 30.06 -21.18 -29.67
N GLU A 588 29.33 -20.34 -28.94
CA GLU A 588 27.86 -20.43 -28.82
C GLU A 588 27.19 -19.88 -30.09
N THR A 589 26.03 -20.43 -30.47
CA THR A 589 25.28 -19.93 -31.64
C THR A 589 24.28 -18.86 -31.23
N HIS A 590 24.48 -17.63 -31.71
CA HIS A 590 23.53 -16.51 -31.66
C HIS A 590 22.07 -16.94 -31.48
N GLY A 591 21.51 -16.69 -30.29
CA GLY A 591 20.09 -16.90 -30.01
C GLY A 591 19.19 -16.15 -30.99
N GLY A 592 18.04 -16.75 -31.31
CA GLY A 592 17.02 -16.16 -32.18
C GLY A 592 16.02 -15.27 -31.44
N ASP A 593 16.36 -14.88 -30.22
CA ASP A 593 15.48 -14.23 -29.24
C ASP A 593 15.47 -12.69 -29.39
N ASP A 594 14.39 -12.05 -28.92
CA ASP A 594 14.27 -10.59 -28.89
C ASP A 594 15.34 -9.97 -27.97
N VAL A 595 16.25 -9.18 -28.55
CA VAL A 595 17.34 -8.52 -27.80
C VAL A 595 16.83 -7.25 -27.12
N PRO A 596 16.88 -7.13 -25.78
CA PRO A 596 16.35 -5.98 -25.06
C PRO A 596 17.20 -4.71 -25.25
N VAL A 597 16.55 -3.60 -25.61
CA VAL A 597 17.20 -2.28 -25.79
C VAL A 597 17.04 -1.44 -24.51
N TYR A 598 18.09 -1.38 -23.70
CA TYR A 598 18.12 -0.56 -22.49
C TYR A 598 18.54 0.89 -22.80
N ALA A 599 17.57 1.76 -23.02
CA ALA A 599 17.78 3.20 -23.22
C ALA A 599 17.66 4.00 -21.90
N SER A 600 18.46 5.05 -21.74
CA SER A 600 18.31 6.04 -20.65
C SER A 600 18.81 7.42 -21.08
N GLY A 601 18.28 8.47 -20.45
CA GLY A 601 18.52 9.87 -20.84
C GLY A 601 17.37 10.48 -21.66
N PRO A 602 17.58 11.66 -22.27
CA PRO A 602 16.59 12.31 -23.13
C PRO A 602 16.11 11.38 -24.25
N TRP A 603 14.82 11.49 -24.60
CA TRP A 603 14.16 10.66 -25.63
C TRP A 603 14.17 9.13 -25.43
N ALA A 604 14.68 8.59 -24.32
CA ALA A 604 14.69 7.14 -24.08
C ALA A 604 13.31 6.46 -24.17
N HIS A 605 12.21 7.21 -24.00
CA HIS A 605 10.84 6.74 -24.17
C HIS A 605 10.49 6.29 -25.60
N ILE A 606 11.28 6.61 -26.62
CA ILE A 606 11.03 6.12 -28.00
C ILE A 606 11.31 4.62 -28.14
N PHE A 607 12.07 4.02 -27.22
CA PHE A 607 12.37 2.58 -27.20
C PHE A 607 11.28 1.77 -26.46
N THR A 608 10.01 2.09 -26.71
CA THR A 608 8.84 1.51 -26.01
C THR A 608 8.07 0.51 -26.88
N GLY A 609 8.56 -0.72 -26.94
CA GLY A 609 7.91 -1.84 -27.64
C GLY A 609 8.91 -2.80 -28.28
N THR A 610 8.40 -3.87 -28.91
CA THR A 610 9.23 -4.76 -29.74
C THR A 610 9.37 -4.17 -31.13
N TYR A 611 10.62 -3.98 -31.59
CA TYR A 611 10.95 -3.43 -32.89
C TYR A 611 12.07 -4.23 -33.56
N GLU A 612 12.03 -4.30 -34.88
CA GLU A 612 13.15 -4.75 -35.72
C GLU A 612 14.44 -3.98 -35.37
N GLN A 613 15.59 -4.67 -35.32
CA GLN A 613 16.86 -4.08 -34.83
C GLN A 613 17.30 -2.81 -35.59
N HIS A 614 16.88 -2.66 -36.85
CA HIS A 614 17.16 -1.46 -37.65
C HIS A 614 16.48 -0.18 -37.12
N TYR A 615 15.49 -0.30 -36.23
CA TYR A 615 14.87 0.85 -35.54
C TYR A 615 15.87 1.63 -34.70
N ILE A 616 16.83 0.94 -34.07
CA ILE A 616 17.76 1.52 -33.08
C ILE A 616 18.56 2.72 -33.63
N PRO A 617 19.30 2.63 -34.76
CA PRO A 617 20.02 3.78 -35.31
C PRO A 617 19.10 4.92 -35.77
N HIS A 618 17.88 4.64 -36.23
CA HIS A 618 16.91 5.68 -36.62
C HIS A 618 16.35 6.43 -35.40
N ALA A 619 16.03 5.70 -34.32
CA ALA A 619 15.63 6.28 -33.04
C ALA A 619 16.74 7.19 -32.45
N ILE A 620 17.99 6.73 -32.48
CA ILE A 620 19.16 7.54 -32.07
C ILE A 620 19.31 8.78 -32.96
N GLY A 621 19.22 8.64 -34.29
CA GLY A 621 19.33 9.78 -35.23
C GLY A 621 18.23 10.82 -35.08
N TYR A 622 17.00 10.38 -34.78
CA TYR A 622 15.87 11.26 -34.47
C TYR A 622 16.12 12.06 -33.18
N ALA A 623 16.51 11.37 -32.10
CA ALA A 623 16.73 11.94 -30.77
C ALA A 623 17.98 12.83 -30.64
N ALA A 624 19.04 12.51 -31.39
CA ALA A 624 20.30 13.26 -31.39
C ALA A 624 20.38 14.30 -32.53
N CYS A 625 19.36 14.35 -33.40
CA CYS A 625 19.30 15.23 -34.58
C CYS A 625 20.49 15.00 -35.55
N ILE A 626 20.70 13.74 -35.93
CA ILE A 626 21.80 13.28 -36.81
C ILE A 626 21.24 12.52 -38.02
N GLY A 627 21.72 12.86 -39.23
CA GLY A 627 21.35 12.24 -40.51
C GLY A 627 20.43 13.12 -41.36
N ASP A 628 20.00 12.64 -42.53
CA ASP A 628 19.15 13.38 -43.47
C ASP A 628 17.64 13.14 -43.22
N GLY A 629 17.23 13.12 -41.95
CA GLY A 629 15.94 12.56 -41.50
C GLY A 629 14.92 13.57 -40.98
N LEU A 630 13.80 13.03 -40.47
CA LEU A 630 13.02 13.75 -39.47
C LEU A 630 13.81 13.79 -38.16
N HIS A 631 13.76 14.92 -37.44
CA HIS A 631 14.49 15.14 -36.19
C HIS A 631 13.55 15.68 -35.11
N SER A 632 13.91 15.46 -33.84
CA SER A 632 13.23 16.09 -32.72
C SER A 632 13.52 17.59 -32.56
N CYS A 633 14.58 18.09 -33.20
CA CYS A 633 14.97 19.49 -33.19
C CYS A 633 14.16 20.27 -34.24
N THR A 634 13.32 21.21 -33.81
CA THR A 634 12.78 22.27 -34.68
C THR A 634 13.78 23.43 -34.79
N ASP A 635 13.70 24.21 -35.88
CA ASP A 635 14.72 25.20 -36.33
C ASP A 635 15.02 26.40 -35.38
N GLU A 636 14.53 26.41 -34.14
CA GLU A 636 14.56 27.60 -33.25
C GLU A 636 15.58 27.55 -32.08
N GLN A 637 16.45 26.54 -31.98
CA GLN A 637 17.57 26.56 -31.00
C GLN A 637 18.95 26.38 -31.66
N PRO A 638 19.87 27.36 -31.54
CA PRO A 638 21.20 27.30 -32.16
C PRO A 638 22.20 26.46 -31.36
N HIS A 639 23.25 26.02 -32.06
CA HIS A 639 24.39 25.21 -31.56
C HIS A 639 25.21 25.87 -30.44
#